data_AF-A0A183DX64-F1
#
_entry.id   AF-A0A183DX64-F1
#
_cell.length_a   1.000
_cell.length_b   1.000
_cell.length_c   1.000
_cell.angle_alpha   90.00
_cell.angle_beta   90.00
_cell.angle_gamma   90.00
#
_symmetry.space_group_name_H-M   'P 1'
#
loop_
_entity.id
_entity.type
_entity.pdbx_description
1 polymer ?
#
loop_
_entity_poly.entity_id
_entity_poly.type
_entity_poly.pdbx_seq_one_letter_code
_entity_poly.pdbx_strand_id
1 'polypeptide(L)'
;MGEAVELAEQLLNPRCMLNVDGLLDALIAFVQDCNYPLLRRTKNIDNFVSRYNEAVQRITELRLKGSDFQLIKVIGRGAYGEVQLVRHNTTRNVYAMKLLNKNEMVRRADSAFFWEERDIMAHANSEWIVRLHYAFQDARFLYMVMEYMPGGDLVNLMTSYDVSEKWARFYAAELVMALDTLHGMGYIHRDVKPDNMLISKSGHVKLADFGTCLRMGPDGFVKCMTAVGTPDYISPEVLEMQGTEGVYGREVDWWAVGIFVYEMLVAVPPVIPELKSDDDASHFDDIEAKEPDPAEFFQIPKSFAGTQLPFVGFTYSNETGPIASIQKMLDAATLSDGGAVQVQAALCQLNHISESELELNEKCRHHAEAEERARKQQNELHTKLNAQTEIARELDERLQKNVEEEAALQQQIEQLCAQNVQERENVRRAQQRLTEQNEKTEELRAELAAFREREMALKCQIGKLSESIMAREENFSDENRTNDEIRRNNIRLVNELQAAHKKIEQLASDFEQETSRRISAQHEVDCIADQLANLQNSLQYQENELKRARDEKRRLELQLQSLSSSNRLLQRQLEDVREQFDTESSFVNIYKTEMNALNEELVEKTRRLEQLEEHQRREEERTRDILAQLESERLARRIAEENLSTTDKEKTMLNVEVRQLVQRHEKDLAAKDAALQVMSQRNIYKTEMNALNEELVEKTRRLEQLEEHQRREEERTRDILAQLESERLARRIAEENLSTTDKEKTMLNVEVRQLVQRHEKDLAAKDAALQVMSQREEELQKSLQAAQTELHALSERDLLFSPEQCIRELKNQLEHEKVMKITVSFLFLTNYSCM
;
A
#
# COMPACT_ATOMS: atom_id res chain seq x y z
N MET A 1 6.24 -7.37 -11.43
CA MET A 1 5.12 -7.47 -10.47
C MET A 1 5.53 -6.99 -9.09
N GLY A 2 6.52 -7.61 -8.42
CA GLY A 2 6.96 -7.25 -7.06
C GLY A 2 7.01 -5.74 -6.76
N GLU A 3 7.82 -4.97 -7.50
CA GLU A 3 7.97 -3.50 -7.33
C GLU A 3 6.64 -2.71 -7.36
N ALA A 4 5.65 -3.17 -8.15
CA ALA A 4 4.35 -2.51 -8.25
C ALA A 4 3.41 -2.87 -7.08
N VAL A 5 3.59 -4.06 -6.49
CA VAL A 5 2.91 -4.48 -5.26
C VAL A 5 3.53 -3.76 -4.06
N GLU A 6 4.86 -3.70 -3.97
CA GLU A 6 5.60 -2.95 -2.95
C GLU A 6 5.20 -1.47 -2.94
N LEU A 7 5.09 -0.85 -4.12
CA LEU A 7 4.58 0.52 -4.22
C LEU A 7 3.14 0.63 -3.73
N ALA A 8 2.24 -0.29 -4.08
CA ALA A 8 0.85 -0.28 -3.62
C ALA A 8 0.75 -0.44 -2.09
N GLU A 9 1.57 -1.31 -1.49
CA GLU A 9 1.70 -1.46 -0.03
C GLU A 9 2.18 -0.16 0.62
N GLN A 10 3.15 0.54 0.03
CA GLN A 10 3.61 1.85 0.50
C GLN A 10 2.54 2.95 0.37
N LEU A 11 1.74 2.96 -0.70
CA LEU A 11 0.63 3.91 -0.87
C LEU A 11 -0.50 3.69 0.16
N LEU A 12 -0.77 2.43 0.54
CA LEU A 12 -1.83 2.06 1.50
C LEU A 12 -1.37 2.11 2.96
N ASN A 13 -0.08 2.02 3.25
CA ASN A 13 0.46 2.09 4.61
C ASN A 13 0.33 3.52 5.18
N PRO A 14 -0.51 3.78 6.21
CA PRO A 14 -0.72 5.13 6.73
C PRO A 14 0.52 5.75 7.38
N ARG A 15 1.53 4.95 7.75
CA ARG A 15 2.82 5.42 8.29
C ARG A 15 3.85 5.72 7.20
N CYS A 16 3.55 5.50 5.92
CA CYS A 16 4.47 5.83 4.83
C CYS A 16 4.33 7.31 4.42
N MET A 17 5.46 7.97 4.14
CA MET A 17 5.49 9.31 3.55
C MET A 17 4.86 9.38 2.14
N LEU A 18 4.75 8.24 1.45
CA LEU A 18 4.13 8.11 0.13
C LEU A 18 2.64 7.75 0.19
N ASN A 19 2.01 7.74 1.37
CA ASN A 19 0.62 7.35 1.50
C ASN A 19 -0.33 8.26 0.69
N VAL A 20 -1.52 7.76 0.35
CA VAL A 20 -2.49 8.49 -0.49
C VAL A 20 -2.84 9.88 0.09
N ASP A 21 -2.99 10.03 1.41
CA ASP A 21 -3.30 11.32 2.03
C ASP A 21 -2.15 12.33 1.86
N GLY A 22 -0.89 11.88 1.92
CA GLY A 22 0.29 12.72 1.73
C GLY A 22 0.55 13.12 0.27
N LEU A 23 0.29 12.24 -0.68
CA LEU A 23 0.34 12.58 -2.11
C LEU A 23 -0.76 13.58 -2.50
N LEU A 24 -1.94 13.48 -1.89
CA LEU A 24 -3.01 14.48 -2.06
C LEU A 24 -2.61 15.82 -1.41
N ASP A 25 -2.02 15.82 -0.21
CA ASP A 25 -1.48 17.03 0.43
C ASP A 25 -0.43 17.71 -0.47
N ALA A 26 0.48 16.93 -1.09
CA ALA A 26 1.53 17.45 -1.98
C ALA A 26 0.94 18.18 -3.20
N LEU A 27 -0.09 17.60 -3.84
CA LEU A 27 -0.77 18.20 -4.98
C LEU A 27 -1.53 19.48 -4.58
N ILE A 28 -2.23 19.47 -3.44
CA ILE A 28 -2.95 20.63 -2.90
C ILE A 28 -1.96 21.76 -2.59
N ALA A 29 -0.90 21.46 -1.82
CA ALA A 29 0.12 22.43 -1.41
C ALA A 29 0.80 23.08 -2.62
N PHE A 30 1.23 22.29 -3.61
CA PHE A 30 1.91 22.81 -4.79
C PHE A 30 0.98 23.64 -5.70
N VAL A 31 -0.30 23.29 -5.81
CA VAL A 31 -1.29 24.15 -6.49
C VAL A 31 -1.52 25.44 -5.70
N GLN A 32 -1.68 25.39 -4.38
CA GLN A 32 -1.89 26.57 -3.53
C GLN A 32 -0.70 27.55 -3.59
N ASP A 33 0.53 27.07 -3.41
CA ASP A 33 1.75 27.91 -3.49
C ASP A 33 1.98 28.48 -4.91
N CYS A 34 1.40 27.88 -5.96
CA CYS A 34 1.52 28.35 -7.34
C CYS A 34 0.38 29.28 -7.81
N ASN A 35 -0.78 29.30 -7.16
CA ASN A 35 -2.00 29.95 -7.68
C ASN A 35 -2.05 31.48 -7.47
N TYR A 36 -0.90 32.16 -7.60
CA TYR A 36 -0.80 33.61 -7.44
C TYR A 36 -0.62 34.33 -8.79
N PRO A 37 -1.24 35.51 -9.02
CA PRO A 37 -1.19 36.21 -10.32
C PRO A 37 0.20 36.60 -10.82
N LEU A 38 1.21 36.65 -9.94
CA LEU A 38 2.61 36.89 -10.32
C LEU A 38 3.30 35.61 -10.80
N LEU A 39 2.99 34.46 -10.20
CA LEU A 39 3.57 33.15 -10.54
C LEU A 39 2.98 32.58 -11.82
N ARG A 40 1.68 32.76 -12.04
CA ARG A 40 0.98 32.40 -13.28
C ARG A 40 1.40 33.23 -14.51
N ARG A 41 2.37 34.14 -14.37
CA ARG A 41 3.10 34.73 -15.53
C ARG A 41 4.07 33.73 -16.17
N THR A 42 4.55 32.75 -15.41
CA THR A 42 5.39 31.65 -15.92
C THR A 42 4.50 30.61 -16.57
N LYS A 43 4.59 30.46 -17.90
CA LYS A 43 3.73 29.55 -18.69
C LYS A 43 3.64 28.13 -18.14
N ASN A 44 4.74 27.57 -17.61
CA ASN A 44 4.75 26.23 -17.04
C ASN A 44 3.89 26.13 -15.76
N ILE A 45 3.93 27.17 -14.91
CA ILE A 45 3.10 27.25 -13.70
C ILE A 45 1.64 27.43 -14.09
N ASP A 46 1.32 28.32 -15.03
CA ASP A 46 -0.07 28.57 -15.42
C ASP A 46 -0.71 27.37 -16.14
N ASN A 47 0.05 26.68 -17.01
CA ASN A 47 -0.39 25.42 -17.64
C ASN A 47 -0.63 24.31 -16.61
N PHE A 48 0.18 24.26 -15.54
CA PHE A 48 0.02 23.28 -14.45
C PHE A 48 -1.21 23.61 -13.59
N VAL A 49 -1.29 24.83 -13.05
CA VAL A 49 -2.41 25.25 -12.18
C VAL A 49 -3.73 25.19 -12.96
N SER A 50 -3.78 25.63 -14.22
CA SER A 50 -5.00 25.55 -15.04
C SER A 50 -5.44 24.12 -15.35
N ARG A 51 -4.53 23.12 -15.27
CA ARG A 51 -4.88 21.70 -15.42
C ARG A 51 -5.39 21.06 -14.13
N TYR A 52 -4.82 21.42 -12.99
CA TYR A 52 -5.08 20.72 -11.71
C TYR A 52 -5.96 21.49 -10.72
N ASN A 53 -6.25 22.79 -10.93
CA ASN A 53 -7.05 23.59 -9.99
C ASN A 53 -8.45 23.01 -9.74
N GLU A 54 -9.16 22.58 -10.78
CA GLU A 54 -10.50 21.97 -10.65
C GLU A 54 -10.45 20.63 -9.90
N ALA A 55 -9.45 19.79 -10.18
CA ALA A 55 -9.22 18.55 -9.45
C ALA A 55 -8.88 18.80 -7.97
N VAL A 56 -8.01 19.78 -7.68
CA VAL A 56 -7.67 20.18 -6.30
C VAL A 56 -8.88 20.76 -5.57
N GLN A 57 -9.69 21.61 -6.21
CA GLN A 57 -10.96 22.07 -5.64
C GLN A 57 -11.86 20.88 -5.28
N ARG A 58 -12.04 19.92 -6.20
CA ARG A 58 -12.87 18.73 -5.95
C ARG A 58 -12.32 17.83 -4.84
N ILE A 59 -11.00 17.69 -4.72
CA ILE A 59 -10.35 16.99 -3.59
C ILE A 59 -10.62 17.74 -2.28
N THR A 60 -10.51 19.07 -2.26
CA THR A 60 -10.76 19.91 -1.07
C THR A 60 -12.24 19.91 -0.64
N GLU A 61 -13.19 19.78 -1.57
CA GLU A 61 -14.62 19.61 -1.24
C GLU A 61 -14.90 18.27 -0.52
N LEU A 62 -14.26 17.20 -0.99
CA LEU A 62 -14.50 15.81 -0.57
C LEU A 62 -13.74 15.40 0.69
N ARG A 63 -12.60 16.03 0.98
CA ARG A 63 -11.86 15.81 2.23
C ARG A 63 -12.52 16.57 3.40
N LEU A 64 -12.20 16.11 4.60
CA LEU A 64 -12.64 16.72 5.86
C LEU A 64 -12.04 18.14 6.00
N LYS A 65 -12.87 19.08 6.44
CA LYS A 65 -12.57 20.53 6.51
C LYS A 65 -13.25 21.17 7.72
N GLY A 66 -12.76 22.32 8.17
CA GLY A 66 -13.23 22.97 9.38
C GLY A 66 -14.74 23.29 9.40
N SER A 67 -15.36 23.51 8.23
CA SER A 67 -16.81 23.73 8.09
C SER A 67 -17.67 22.51 8.42
N ASP A 68 -17.08 21.31 8.49
CA ASP A 68 -17.79 20.07 8.79
C ASP A 68 -18.02 19.91 10.31
N PHE A 69 -17.48 20.83 11.11
CA PHE A 69 -17.62 20.90 12.57
C PHE A 69 -18.30 22.21 13.00
N GLN A 70 -19.20 22.12 13.97
CA GLN A 70 -19.83 23.24 14.66
C GLN A 70 -19.02 23.57 15.93
N LEU A 71 -18.56 24.82 16.06
CA LEU A 71 -17.93 25.33 17.28
C LEU A 71 -18.96 25.40 18.43
N ILE A 72 -18.58 24.95 19.62
CA ILE A 72 -19.34 25.06 20.87
C ILE A 72 -18.69 26.11 21.79
N LYS A 73 -17.43 25.89 22.20
CA LYS A 73 -16.63 26.76 23.09
C LYS A 73 -15.15 26.70 22.69
N VAL A 74 -14.38 27.76 22.91
CA VAL A 74 -12.90 27.68 22.91
C VAL A 74 -12.45 27.27 24.32
N ILE A 75 -11.75 26.14 24.43
CA ILE A 75 -11.40 25.48 25.71
C ILE A 75 -9.90 25.51 26.03
N GLY A 76 -9.05 25.97 25.10
CA GLY A 76 -7.63 26.21 25.36
C GLY A 76 -7.01 27.21 24.39
N ARG A 77 -5.92 27.89 24.79
CA ARG A 77 -5.05 28.68 23.90
C ARG A 77 -3.59 28.27 24.15
N GLY A 78 -2.84 28.08 23.07
CA GLY A 78 -1.41 27.74 23.11
C GLY A 78 -0.58 28.68 22.22
N ALA A 79 0.75 28.54 22.27
CA ALA A 79 1.68 29.44 21.59
C ALA A 79 1.48 29.54 20.05
N TYR A 80 0.85 28.53 19.44
CA TYR A 80 0.65 28.40 18.00
C TYR A 80 -0.83 28.43 17.55
N GLY A 81 -1.79 28.58 18.47
CA GLY A 81 -3.22 28.53 18.15
C GLY A 81 -4.15 28.26 19.34
N GLU A 82 -5.23 27.53 19.11
CA GLU A 82 -6.30 27.32 20.10
C GLU A 82 -6.94 25.92 20.02
N VAL A 83 -7.54 25.48 21.13
CA VAL A 83 -8.31 24.23 21.22
C VAL A 83 -9.79 24.57 21.33
N GLN A 84 -10.59 24.02 20.41
CA GLN A 84 -12.02 24.25 20.30
C GLN A 84 -12.78 22.98 20.70
N LEU A 85 -13.78 23.11 21.57
CA LEU A 85 -14.82 22.10 21.73
C LEU A 85 -15.76 22.20 20.54
N VAL A 86 -15.89 21.12 19.77
CA VAL A 86 -16.66 21.10 18.53
C VAL A 86 -17.59 19.88 18.43
N ARG A 87 -18.70 20.04 17.72
CA ARG A 87 -19.63 18.96 17.36
C ARG A 87 -19.56 18.68 15.87
N HIS A 88 -19.27 17.45 15.45
CA HIS A 88 -19.24 17.10 14.02
C HIS A 88 -20.67 17.13 13.44
N ASN A 89 -20.87 17.83 12.32
CA ASN A 89 -22.20 18.17 11.81
C ASN A 89 -23.04 16.95 11.47
N THR A 90 -22.43 15.90 10.90
CA THR A 90 -23.13 14.71 10.40
C THR A 90 -23.32 13.65 11.49
N THR A 91 -22.29 13.31 12.26
CA THR A 91 -22.37 12.25 13.28
C THR A 91 -22.85 12.74 14.64
N ARG A 92 -22.88 14.06 14.87
CA ARG A 92 -23.21 14.74 16.14
C ARG A 92 -22.30 14.42 17.34
N ASN A 93 -21.25 13.61 17.15
CA ASN A 93 -20.18 13.39 18.12
C ASN A 93 -19.48 14.71 18.51
N VAL A 94 -19.07 14.80 19.78
CA VAL A 94 -18.30 15.91 20.34
C VAL A 94 -16.81 15.55 20.37
N TYR A 95 -15.95 16.52 20.05
CA TYR A 95 -14.49 16.38 19.96
C TYR A 95 -13.77 17.63 20.47
N ALA A 96 -12.51 17.46 20.89
CA ALA A 96 -11.58 18.58 21.06
C ALA A 96 -10.78 18.77 19.76
N MET A 97 -10.80 19.96 19.16
CA MET A 97 -10.11 20.27 17.92
C MET A 97 -9.00 21.30 18.18
N LYS A 98 -7.73 20.89 18.11
CA LYS A 98 -6.56 21.77 18.22
C LYS A 98 -6.24 22.36 16.84
N LEU A 99 -6.28 23.69 16.72
CA LEU A 99 -5.95 24.46 15.53
C LEU A 99 -4.54 25.03 15.69
N LEU A 100 -3.66 24.79 14.71
CA LEU A 100 -2.29 25.35 14.68
C LEU A 100 -2.14 26.28 13.47
N ASN A 101 -1.73 27.53 13.68
CA ASN A 101 -1.59 28.52 12.61
C ASN A 101 -0.28 28.30 11.83
N LYS A 102 -0.40 27.89 10.56
CA LYS A 102 0.74 27.59 9.66
C LYS A 102 1.73 28.74 9.52
N ASN A 103 1.27 29.99 9.56
CA ASN A 103 2.10 31.17 9.37
C ASN A 103 2.97 31.46 10.61
N GLU A 104 2.43 31.25 11.82
CA GLU A 104 3.23 31.29 13.05
C GLU A 104 4.21 30.11 13.13
N MET A 105 3.81 28.93 12.67
CA MET A 105 4.71 27.77 12.62
C MET A 105 5.88 27.99 11.64
N VAL A 106 5.63 28.55 10.45
CA VAL A 106 6.71 28.90 9.49
C VAL A 106 7.63 30.01 10.03
N ARG A 107 7.09 30.97 10.81
CA ARG A 107 7.91 32.01 11.49
C ARG A 107 8.79 31.46 12.61
N ARG A 108 8.42 30.31 13.19
CA ARG A 108 9.07 29.67 14.34
C ARG A 108 9.47 28.22 14.01
N ALA A 109 9.97 28.01 12.79
CA ALA A 109 10.20 26.67 12.22
C ALA A 109 11.11 25.78 13.08
N ASP A 110 12.09 26.37 13.77
CA ASP A 110 13.03 25.69 14.68
C ASP A 110 12.37 25.15 15.98
N SER A 111 11.03 25.21 16.10
CA SER A 111 10.27 24.83 17.31
C SER A 111 8.92 24.16 17.01
N ALA A 112 8.71 23.66 15.79
CA ALA A 112 7.42 23.15 15.32
C ALA A 112 7.36 21.59 15.29
N PHE A 113 7.22 20.95 16.45
CA PHE A 113 7.23 19.47 16.64
C PHE A 113 5.86 18.79 16.42
N PHE A 114 5.10 19.24 15.41
CA PHE A 114 3.72 18.78 15.16
C PHE A 114 3.64 17.39 14.51
N TRP A 115 4.75 16.87 14.00
CA TRP A 115 4.83 15.51 13.43
C TRP A 115 4.82 14.46 14.52
N GLU A 116 5.69 14.62 15.51
CA GLU A 116 5.76 13.79 16.71
C GLU A 116 4.43 13.82 17.46
N GLU A 117 3.86 15.02 17.68
CA GLU A 117 2.58 15.17 18.36
C GLU A 117 1.45 14.38 17.67
N ARG A 118 1.31 14.55 16.35
CA ARG A 118 0.32 13.81 15.56
C ARG A 118 0.58 12.31 15.61
N ASP A 119 1.81 11.88 15.39
CA ASP A 119 2.15 10.46 15.23
C ASP A 119 2.03 9.69 16.54
N ILE A 120 2.27 10.33 17.70
CA ILE A 120 1.99 9.75 19.01
C ILE A 120 0.48 9.53 19.17
N MET A 121 -0.35 10.58 19.04
CA MET A 121 -1.80 10.48 19.26
C MET A 121 -2.53 9.62 18.22
N ALA A 122 -1.99 9.49 17.00
CA ALA A 122 -2.52 8.63 15.94
C ALA A 122 -2.23 7.13 16.16
N HIS A 123 -1.12 6.79 16.84
CA HIS A 123 -0.57 5.44 16.82
C HIS A 123 -0.34 4.80 18.20
N ALA A 124 -0.49 5.54 19.30
CA ALA A 124 -0.28 5.00 20.65
C ALA A 124 -1.21 3.82 20.99
N ASN A 125 -2.45 3.86 20.51
CA ASN A 125 -3.48 2.84 20.75
C ASN A 125 -3.55 2.37 22.23
N SER A 126 -3.49 3.35 23.14
CA SER A 126 -3.39 3.16 24.59
C SER A 126 -4.49 3.96 25.28
N GLU A 127 -4.99 3.47 26.41
CA GLU A 127 -5.98 4.18 27.21
C GLU A 127 -5.39 5.42 27.91
N TRP A 128 -4.06 5.50 28.06
CA TRP A 128 -3.34 6.56 28.76
C TRP A 128 -2.96 7.79 27.91
N ILE A 129 -3.20 7.73 26.60
CA ILE A 129 -2.83 8.78 25.63
C ILE A 129 -4.10 9.30 24.98
N VAL A 130 -4.24 10.62 24.82
CA VAL A 130 -5.37 11.24 24.09
C VAL A 130 -5.34 10.78 22.63
N ARG A 131 -6.42 10.12 22.18
CA ARG A 131 -6.55 9.57 20.83
C ARG A 131 -6.86 10.66 19.81
N LEU A 132 -6.08 10.68 18.73
CA LEU A 132 -6.41 11.41 17.50
C LEU A 132 -7.41 10.60 16.66
N HIS A 133 -8.53 11.22 16.28
CA HIS A 133 -9.47 10.66 15.31
C HIS A 133 -9.12 11.08 13.89
N TYR A 134 -8.83 12.37 13.68
CA TYR A 134 -8.53 12.95 12.37
C TYR A 134 -7.46 14.04 12.50
N ALA A 135 -6.51 14.10 11.58
CA ALA A 135 -5.75 15.30 11.28
C ALA A 135 -6.03 15.75 9.84
N PHE A 136 -6.21 17.05 9.62
CA PHE A 136 -6.41 17.64 8.29
C PHE A 136 -5.89 19.08 8.27
N GLN A 137 -5.93 19.73 7.11
CA GLN A 137 -5.38 21.08 6.93
C GLN A 137 -6.15 21.89 5.90
N ASP A 138 -6.15 23.22 6.05
CA ASP A 138 -6.56 24.18 5.03
C ASP A 138 -5.39 25.12 4.66
N ALA A 139 -5.64 26.25 3.99
CA ALA A 139 -4.59 27.19 3.61
C ALA A 139 -3.97 27.98 4.80
N ARG A 140 -4.63 28.00 5.97
CA ARG A 140 -4.25 28.77 7.18
C ARG A 140 -3.81 27.88 8.33
N PHE A 141 -4.47 26.75 8.55
CA PHE A 141 -4.39 25.96 9.77
C PHE A 141 -4.08 24.49 9.50
N LEU A 142 -3.43 23.87 10.48
CA LEU A 142 -3.53 22.44 10.75
C LEU A 142 -4.64 22.22 11.78
N TYR A 143 -5.36 21.11 11.66
CA TYR A 143 -6.45 20.71 12.56
C TYR A 143 -6.16 19.31 13.09
N MET A 144 -6.22 19.13 14.40
CA MET A 144 -6.16 17.82 15.06
C MET A 144 -7.44 17.60 15.88
N VAL A 145 -8.27 16.67 15.44
CA VAL A 145 -9.54 16.29 16.07
C VAL A 145 -9.30 15.10 16.98
N MET A 146 -9.38 15.34 18.27
CA MET A 146 -9.05 14.44 19.37
C MET A 146 -10.32 14.06 20.15
N GLU A 147 -10.26 12.98 20.94
CA GLU A 147 -11.33 12.70 21.91
C GLU A 147 -11.50 13.88 22.90
N TYR A 148 -12.73 14.20 23.29
CA TYR A 148 -12.99 15.25 24.27
C TYR A 148 -12.81 14.72 25.70
N MET A 149 -12.13 15.51 26.53
CA MET A 149 -11.79 15.23 27.92
C MET A 149 -12.57 16.16 28.85
N PRO A 150 -13.81 15.80 29.25
CA PRO A 150 -14.75 16.73 29.90
C PRO A 150 -14.46 17.02 31.38
N GLY A 151 -13.49 16.33 31.99
CA GLY A 151 -13.09 16.56 33.38
C GLY A 151 -12.10 17.73 33.57
N GLY A 152 -11.67 18.38 32.48
CA GLY A 152 -10.61 19.39 32.52
C GLY A 152 -9.21 18.78 32.57
N ASP A 153 -8.23 19.60 32.93
CA ASP A 153 -6.86 19.24 33.29
C ASP A 153 -6.69 19.05 34.81
N LEU A 154 -5.50 18.62 35.25
CA LEU A 154 -5.22 18.47 36.68
C LEU A 154 -4.94 19.81 37.40
N VAL A 155 -4.63 20.91 36.71
CA VAL A 155 -4.51 22.24 37.36
C VAL A 155 -5.87 22.67 37.90
N ASN A 156 -6.92 22.52 37.08
CA ASN A 156 -8.30 22.82 37.48
C ASN A 156 -8.77 21.89 38.61
N LEU A 157 -8.34 20.61 38.62
CA LEU A 157 -8.60 19.70 39.73
C LEU A 157 -7.90 20.14 41.01
N MET A 158 -6.63 20.58 40.96
CA MET A 158 -5.84 21.02 42.13
C MET A 158 -6.11 22.47 42.58
N THR A 159 -6.86 23.23 41.79
CA THR A 159 -7.29 24.59 42.13
C THR A 159 -8.72 24.62 42.65
N SER A 160 -9.61 23.78 42.09
CA SER A 160 -11.02 23.67 42.53
C SER A 160 -11.19 22.68 43.69
N TYR A 161 -10.34 21.66 43.69
CA TYR A 161 -10.22 20.66 44.73
C TYR A 161 -8.76 20.47 45.07
N ASP A 162 -8.54 19.60 46.03
CA ASP A 162 -7.53 19.81 47.03
C ASP A 162 -7.23 18.34 47.48
N VAL A 163 -5.97 17.88 47.43
CA VAL A 163 -5.65 16.47 47.06
C VAL A 163 -5.12 15.60 48.20
N SER A 164 -5.78 14.45 48.44
CA SER A 164 -5.31 13.45 49.42
C SER A 164 -4.16 12.56 48.88
N GLU A 165 -3.32 12.02 49.76
CA GLU A 165 -2.22 11.10 49.39
C GLU A 165 -2.70 9.85 48.60
N LYS A 166 -3.93 9.38 48.87
CA LYS A 166 -4.56 8.30 48.10
C LYS A 166 -4.82 8.69 46.64
N TRP A 167 -5.17 9.95 46.40
CA TRP A 167 -5.43 10.51 45.07
C TRP A 167 -4.13 10.86 44.34
N ALA A 168 -3.16 11.46 45.05
CA ALA A 168 -1.81 11.66 44.52
C ALA A 168 -1.19 10.33 44.04
N ARG A 169 -1.29 9.27 44.85
CA ARG A 169 -0.83 7.92 44.50
C ARG A 169 -1.60 7.30 43.32
N PHE A 170 -2.89 7.64 43.15
CA PHE A 170 -3.71 7.18 42.03
C PHE A 170 -3.26 7.84 40.73
N TYR A 171 -3.29 9.18 40.66
CA TYR A 171 -2.92 9.90 39.45
C TYR A 171 -1.45 9.77 39.08
N ALA A 172 -0.54 9.69 40.05
CA ALA A 172 0.87 9.39 39.78
C ALA A 172 1.06 7.99 39.19
N ALA A 173 0.27 6.99 39.59
CA ALA A 173 0.33 5.66 38.98
C ALA A 173 -0.18 5.68 37.52
N GLU A 174 -1.27 6.39 37.24
CA GLU A 174 -1.78 6.55 35.86
C GLU A 174 -0.79 7.32 34.96
N LEU A 175 -0.18 8.38 35.49
CA LEU A 175 0.88 9.14 34.81
C LEU A 175 2.12 8.27 34.51
N VAL A 176 2.54 7.42 35.46
CA VAL A 176 3.64 6.46 35.23
C VAL A 176 3.30 5.48 34.10
N MET A 177 2.06 4.99 34.02
CA MET A 177 1.62 4.15 32.90
C MET A 177 1.55 4.90 31.55
N ALA A 178 1.17 6.19 31.58
CA ALA A 178 1.19 7.05 30.39
C ALA A 178 2.62 7.29 29.86
N LEU A 179 3.56 7.56 30.77
CA LEU A 179 4.96 7.76 30.41
C LEU A 179 5.65 6.47 29.99
N ASP A 180 5.40 5.33 30.65
CA ASP A 180 5.93 4.03 30.18
C ASP A 180 5.40 3.67 28.78
N THR A 181 4.12 3.97 28.49
CA THR A 181 3.57 3.85 27.12
C THR A 181 4.38 4.69 26.12
N LEU A 182 4.58 5.99 26.41
CA LEU A 182 5.29 6.93 25.54
C LEU A 182 6.77 6.55 25.35
N HIS A 183 7.43 6.14 26.43
CA HIS A 183 8.82 5.68 26.45
C HIS A 183 8.97 4.34 25.71
N GLY A 184 7.96 3.47 25.75
CA GLY A 184 7.85 2.23 24.98
C GLY A 184 7.64 2.47 23.48
N MET A 185 6.95 3.55 23.10
CA MET A 185 6.88 4.03 21.71
C MET A 185 8.20 4.66 21.22
N GLY A 186 9.16 4.90 22.12
CA GLY A 186 10.47 5.47 21.82
C GLY A 186 10.52 7.00 21.88
N TYR A 187 9.64 7.65 22.63
CA TYR A 187 9.62 9.12 22.81
C TYR A 187 9.87 9.52 24.28
N ILE A 188 10.32 10.76 24.49
CA ILE A 188 10.43 11.44 25.78
C ILE A 188 9.51 12.67 25.73
N HIS A 189 8.80 13.00 26.82
CA HIS A 189 7.79 14.07 26.83
C HIS A 189 8.40 15.48 26.94
N ARG A 190 9.31 15.68 27.90
CA ARG A 190 10.04 16.92 28.20
C ARG A 190 9.22 18.11 28.75
N ASP A 191 7.90 18.07 28.70
CA ASP A 191 7.01 19.05 29.38
C ASP A 191 5.88 18.32 30.13
N VAL A 192 6.25 17.42 31.06
CA VAL A 192 5.28 16.73 31.92
C VAL A 192 4.83 17.67 33.03
N LYS A 193 3.55 18.02 33.05
CA LYS A 193 2.94 18.97 34.00
C LYS A 193 1.41 18.79 34.06
N PRO A 194 0.71 19.30 35.10
CA PRO A 194 -0.70 19.02 35.31
C PRO A 194 -1.61 19.55 34.18
N ASP A 195 -1.25 20.64 33.50
CA ASP A 195 -1.96 21.20 32.33
C ASP A 195 -2.11 20.15 31.20
N ASN A 196 -1.08 19.32 31.05
CA ASN A 196 -0.96 18.31 30.00
C ASN A 196 -1.60 16.96 30.43
N MET A 197 -2.18 16.88 31.63
CA MET A 197 -2.82 15.67 32.19
C MET A 197 -4.33 15.85 32.24
N LEU A 198 -5.02 15.40 31.19
CA LEU A 198 -6.46 15.61 31.00
C LEU A 198 -7.29 14.50 31.62
N ILE A 199 -8.45 14.85 32.19
CA ILE A 199 -9.33 13.95 32.93
C ILE A 199 -10.50 13.49 32.04
N SER A 200 -10.58 12.17 31.86
CA SER A 200 -11.65 11.52 31.08
C SER A 200 -13.01 11.60 31.79
N LYS A 201 -14.09 11.33 31.05
CA LYS A 201 -15.47 11.23 31.57
C LYS A 201 -15.67 10.22 32.72
N SER A 202 -14.68 9.36 32.98
CA SER A 202 -14.67 8.34 34.03
C SER A 202 -13.70 8.68 35.18
N GLY A 203 -13.06 9.85 35.17
CA GLY A 203 -12.16 10.31 36.23
C GLY A 203 -10.70 9.86 36.11
N HIS A 204 -10.36 9.09 35.08
CA HIS A 204 -9.01 8.60 34.78
C HIS A 204 -8.23 9.60 33.91
N VAL A 205 -6.91 9.70 34.11
CA VAL A 205 -6.02 10.61 33.38
C VAL A 205 -5.59 10.07 32.01
N LYS A 206 -5.45 10.98 31.04
CA LYS A 206 -4.67 10.79 29.82
C LYS A 206 -3.67 11.92 29.62
N LEU A 207 -2.50 11.60 29.11
CA LEU A 207 -1.48 12.58 28.72
C LEU A 207 -1.83 13.22 27.37
N ALA A 208 -1.54 14.52 27.24
CA ALA A 208 -1.85 15.38 26.09
C ALA A 208 -0.70 16.39 25.82
N ASP A 209 -0.83 17.17 24.75
CA ASP A 209 0.14 18.16 24.25
C ASP A 209 1.59 17.65 24.10
N PHE A 210 1.74 16.67 23.22
CA PHE A 210 3.01 16.08 22.84
C PHE A 210 3.90 17.01 21.99
N GLY A 211 3.60 18.32 21.92
CA GLY A 211 4.31 19.32 21.12
C GLY A 211 5.74 19.63 21.58
N THR A 212 6.23 18.98 22.65
CA THR A 212 7.64 18.99 23.08
C THR A 212 8.35 17.65 22.90
N CYS A 213 7.67 16.60 22.44
CA CYS A 213 8.25 15.27 22.37
C CYS A 213 9.47 15.19 21.45
N LEU A 214 10.42 14.32 21.80
CA LEU A 214 11.50 13.88 20.90
C LEU A 214 11.64 12.37 20.91
N ARG A 215 12.00 11.81 19.76
CA ARG A 215 12.25 10.39 19.57
C ARG A 215 13.67 10.02 20.00
N MET A 216 13.79 9.04 20.89
CA MET A 216 15.07 8.49 21.36
C MET A 216 15.86 7.85 20.21
N GLY A 217 17.19 7.96 20.29
CA GLY A 217 18.11 7.17 19.48
C GLY A 217 18.16 5.69 19.91
N PRO A 218 18.88 4.83 19.16
CA PRO A 218 19.04 3.41 19.50
C PRO A 218 19.78 3.15 20.83
N ASP A 219 20.42 4.19 21.37
CA ASP A 219 21.08 4.23 22.68
C ASP A 219 20.14 4.61 23.83
N GLY A 220 18.90 5.05 23.54
CA GLY A 220 17.91 5.49 24.53
C GLY A 220 18.00 6.97 24.91
N PHE A 221 18.83 7.76 24.22
CA PHE A 221 19.03 9.19 24.51
C PHE A 221 18.46 10.08 23.39
N VAL A 222 18.20 11.34 23.71
CA VAL A 222 17.97 12.40 22.72
C VAL A 222 19.13 13.39 22.75
N LYS A 223 19.38 14.03 21.60
CA LYS A 223 20.33 15.14 21.48
C LYS A 223 19.58 16.40 21.09
N CYS A 224 19.78 17.48 21.84
CA CYS A 224 19.06 18.73 21.61
C CYS A 224 19.90 19.95 22.02
N MET A 225 19.72 21.06 21.32
CA MET A 225 20.34 22.36 21.66
C MET A 225 19.36 23.33 22.31
N THR A 226 18.07 22.95 22.41
CA THR A 226 16.99 23.81 22.88
C THR A 226 16.42 23.23 24.17
N ALA A 227 16.65 23.92 25.29
CA ALA A 227 15.91 23.68 26.51
C ALA A 227 14.44 24.05 26.29
N VAL A 228 13.54 23.09 26.51
CA VAL A 228 12.08 23.24 26.45
C VAL A 228 11.47 22.59 27.68
N GLY A 229 10.26 23.00 28.03
CA GLY A 229 9.58 22.60 29.26
C GLY A 229 9.23 23.80 30.13
N THR A 230 8.26 23.61 31.00
CA THR A 230 7.77 24.64 31.94
C THR A 230 8.79 24.83 33.08
N PRO A 231 9.18 26.08 33.45
CA PRO A 231 10.32 26.34 34.34
C PRO A 231 10.29 25.66 35.71
N ASP A 232 9.11 25.33 36.22
CA ASP A 232 8.91 24.71 37.53
C ASP A 232 9.05 23.18 37.50
N TYR A 233 8.94 22.56 36.31
CA TYR A 233 8.95 21.10 36.09
C TYR A 233 10.20 20.58 35.37
N ILE A 234 10.95 21.48 34.73
CA ILE A 234 12.15 21.15 33.95
C ILE A 234 13.27 20.58 34.84
N SER A 235 13.98 19.57 34.36
CA SER A 235 15.01 18.86 35.12
C SER A 235 16.38 19.57 35.06
N PRO A 236 17.26 19.39 36.08
CA PRO A 236 18.49 20.16 36.18
C PRO A 236 19.44 19.91 35.01
N GLU A 237 19.55 18.67 34.51
CA GLU A 237 20.34 18.36 33.34
C GLU A 237 19.86 19.10 32.08
N VAL A 238 18.54 19.29 31.87
CA VAL A 238 18.01 20.07 30.74
C VAL A 238 18.26 21.57 30.93
N LEU A 239 18.28 22.06 32.18
CA LEU A 239 18.65 23.46 32.49
C LEU A 239 20.15 23.75 32.28
N GLU A 240 21.04 22.81 32.59
CA GLU A 240 22.49 22.97 32.40
C GLU A 240 22.91 23.09 30.93
N MET A 241 22.02 22.73 29.99
CA MET A 241 22.25 22.72 28.54
C MET A 241 21.95 24.05 27.83
N GLN A 242 21.73 25.15 28.56
CA GLN A 242 21.42 26.47 27.98
C GLN A 242 22.55 27.04 27.10
N GLY A 243 22.51 26.71 25.80
CA GLY A 243 23.42 27.19 24.76
C GLY A 243 24.43 26.16 24.23
N THR A 244 24.32 24.89 24.63
CA THR A 244 25.21 23.79 24.20
C THR A 244 24.42 22.58 23.71
N GLU A 245 25.07 21.67 22.95
CA GLU A 245 24.43 20.38 22.58
C GLU A 245 24.35 19.49 23.83
N GLY A 246 23.12 19.27 24.29
CA GLY A 246 22.78 18.44 25.43
C GLY A 246 22.40 17.02 25.04
N VAL A 247 22.69 16.06 25.92
CA VAL A 247 22.33 14.64 25.77
C VAL A 247 21.68 14.16 27.06
N TYR A 248 20.45 13.65 26.97
CA TYR A 248 19.66 13.15 28.10
C TYR A 248 18.70 12.05 27.66
N GLY A 249 18.32 11.16 28.58
CA GLY A 249 17.38 10.08 28.36
C GLY A 249 16.01 10.36 28.96
N ARG A 250 15.22 9.30 29.12
CA ARG A 250 13.83 9.33 29.61
C ARG A 250 13.68 9.78 31.07
N GLU A 251 14.78 9.81 31.82
CA GLU A 251 14.83 10.20 33.23
C GLU A 251 14.36 11.64 33.50
N VAL A 252 14.44 12.53 32.51
CA VAL A 252 13.92 13.91 32.61
C VAL A 252 12.41 13.96 32.91
N ASP A 253 11.65 12.99 32.39
CA ASP A 253 10.21 12.91 32.64
C ASP A 253 9.93 12.42 34.08
N TRP A 254 10.79 11.56 34.65
CA TRP A 254 10.65 11.07 36.02
C TRP A 254 10.98 12.15 37.07
N TRP A 255 11.85 13.11 36.76
CA TRP A 255 12.03 14.32 37.58
C TRP A 255 10.71 15.09 37.71
N ALA A 256 10.05 15.35 36.58
CA ALA A 256 8.78 16.08 36.54
C ALA A 256 7.63 15.33 37.24
N VAL A 257 7.59 13.99 37.18
CA VAL A 257 6.68 13.19 38.03
C VAL A 257 6.94 13.43 39.53
N GLY A 258 8.20 13.60 39.94
CA GLY A 258 8.57 13.95 41.31
C GLY A 258 8.03 15.32 41.74
N ILE A 259 8.13 16.33 40.87
CA ILE A 259 7.57 17.68 41.10
C ILE A 259 6.03 17.62 41.22
N PHE A 260 5.37 16.92 40.28
CA PHE A 260 3.92 16.72 40.29
C PHE A 260 3.42 16.03 41.58
N VAL A 261 4.09 14.97 42.04
CA VAL A 261 3.73 14.31 43.31
C VAL A 261 3.97 15.22 44.52
N TYR A 262 5.02 16.04 44.49
CA TYR A 262 5.28 17.02 45.56
C TYR A 262 4.17 18.07 45.63
N GLU A 263 3.77 18.65 44.50
CA GLU A 263 2.68 19.62 44.38
C GLU A 263 1.34 19.04 44.88
N MET A 264 0.95 17.86 44.38
CA MET A 264 -0.28 17.18 44.80
C MET A 264 -0.39 16.94 46.31
N LEU A 265 0.72 16.68 47.00
CA LEU A 265 0.72 16.34 48.43
C LEU A 265 0.63 17.56 49.37
N VAL A 266 0.59 18.79 48.83
CA VAL A 266 0.48 20.04 49.60
C VAL A 266 -1.00 20.52 49.74
N ALA A 267 -1.94 19.79 49.12
CA ALA A 267 -3.38 20.09 49.05
C ALA A 267 -4.27 19.14 49.93
N VAL A 268 -5.59 19.36 50.01
CA VAL A 268 -6.53 18.81 51.06
C VAL A 268 -7.90 18.24 50.53
N PRO A 269 -8.22 16.93 50.68
CA PRO A 269 -9.18 16.05 49.95
C PRO A 269 -10.43 16.49 49.05
N PRO A 270 -10.82 15.66 48.03
CA PRO A 270 -11.68 16.06 46.87
C PRO A 270 -12.85 15.07 46.46
N VAL A 271 -13.52 15.26 45.29
CA VAL A 271 -14.63 14.41 44.75
C VAL A 271 -14.64 14.29 43.19
N ILE A 272 -15.53 13.46 42.61
CA ILE A 272 -15.72 13.15 41.17
C ILE A 272 -16.49 14.27 40.44
N PRO A 273 -16.16 14.62 39.16
CA PRO A 273 -16.89 15.63 38.38
C PRO A 273 -18.30 15.18 37.96
N GLU A 274 -19.31 16.06 38.16
CA GLU A 274 -20.66 15.90 37.63
C GLU A 274 -20.80 16.64 36.27
N LEU A 275 -21.31 15.95 35.24
CA LEU A 275 -21.50 16.50 33.88
C LEU A 275 -22.99 16.58 33.52
N LYS A 276 -23.41 17.70 32.92
CA LYS A 276 -24.81 17.96 32.55
C LYS A 276 -25.19 17.45 31.16
N SER A 277 -24.22 17.41 30.23
CA SER A 277 -24.39 17.02 28.82
C SER A 277 -23.08 16.45 28.25
N ASP A 278 -23.11 15.98 27.00
CA ASP A 278 -21.91 15.49 26.28
C ASP A 278 -20.99 16.61 25.77
N ASP A 279 -21.47 17.86 25.84
CA ASP A 279 -20.75 19.10 25.53
C ASP A 279 -20.59 20.03 26.75
N ASP A 280 -20.74 19.52 27.98
CA ASP A 280 -20.51 20.29 29.19
C ASP A 280 -19.01 20.65 29.34
N ALA A 281 -18.73 21.94 29.34
CA ALA A 281 -17.40 22.52 29.41
C ALA A 281 -17.19 23.38 30.67
N SER A 282 -17.91 23.09 31.76
CA SER A 282 -17.77 23.82 33.03
C SER A 282 -16.45 23.58 33.77
N HIS A 283 -15.66 22.59 33.37
CA HIS A 283 -14.30 22.32 33.88
C HIS A 283 -13.19 22.98 33.05
N PHE A 284 -13.55 23.95 32.21
CA PHE A 284 -12.63 24.78 31.42
C PHE A 284 -13.03 26.25 31.59
N ASP A 285 -12.06 27.13 31.87
CA ASP A 285 -12.28 28.58 32.01
C ASP A 285 -12.89 29.23 30.77
N ASP A 286 -13.47 30.42 30.95
CA ASP A 286 -13.98 31.24 29.85
C ASP A 286 -12.85 32.05 29.21
N ILE A 287 -12.46 31.64 28.01
CA ILE A 287 -11.33 32.21 27.27
C ILE A 287 -11.78 33.44 26.48
N GLU A 288 -11.10 34.58 26.70
CA GLU A 288 -11.38 35.82 25.96
C GLU A 288 -11.19 35.67 24.44
N ALA A 289 -12.02 36.41 23.69
CA ALA A 289 -11.96 36.46 22.24
C ALA A 289 -10.78 37.34 21.77
N LYS A 290 -9.77 36.71 21.16
CA LYS A 290 -8.63 37.42 20.55
C LYS A 290 -9.10 38.31 19.40
N GLU A 291 -8.66 39.57 19.36
CA GLU A 291 -8.86 40.43 18.19
C GLU A 291 -8.16 39.86 16.93
N PRO A 292 -8.75 39.98 15.73
CA PRO A 292 -8.20 39.40 14.51
C PRO A 292 -6.94 40.14 14.05
N ASP A 293 -5.79 39.53 14.31
CA ASP A 293 -4.46 40.07 13.95
C ASP A 293 -4.23 39.99 12.42
N PRO A 294 -3.97 41.11 11.72
CA PRO A 294 -3.62 41.11 10.30
C PRO A 294 -2.39 40.25 9.96
N ALA A 295 -1.51 40.01 10.93
CA ALA A 295 -0.34 39.15 10.76
C ALA A 295 -0.67 37.65 10.73
N GLU A 296 -1.92 37.20 10.90
CA GLU A 296 -2.29 35.78 10.78
C GLU A 296 -2.13 35.22 9.36
N PHE A 297 -2.18 36.05 8.32
CA PHE A 297 -2.14 35.61 6.92
C PHE A 297 -0.73 35.56 6.32
N PHE A 298 -0.45 34.55 5.50
CA PHE A 298 0.75 34.53 4.66
C PHE A 298 0.74 35.74 3.72
N GLN A 299 1.87 36.42 3.57
CA GLN A 299 2.00 37.54 2.63
C GLN A 299 1.99 37.01 1.19
N ILE A 300 1.25 37.67 0.30
CA ILE A 300 1.15 37.29 -1.13
C ILE A 300 2.56 37.26 -1.75
N PRO A 301 3.07 36.09 -2.18
CA PRO A 301 4.47 35.93 -2.52
C PRO A 301 4.77 36.45 -3.94
N LYS A 302 5.97 37.05 -4.10
CA LYS A 302 6.46 37.60 -5.38
C LYS A 302 7.18 36.57 -6.26
N SER A 303 7.62 35.49 -5.64
CA SER A 303 8.33 34.33 -6.22
C SER A 303 7.83 33.07 -5.50
N PHE A 304 8.11 31.87 -6.00
CA PHE A 304 7.68 30.65 -5.31
C PHE A 304 8.31 30.60 -3.91
N ALA A 305 7.47 30.46 -2.88
CA ALA A 305 7.88 30.54 -1.47
C ALA A 305 7.71 29.21 -0.72
N GLY A 306 6.96 28.25 -1.27
CA GLY A 306 6.78 26.92 -0.67
C GLY A 306 6.10 26.93 0.70
N THR A 307 5.22 27.90 0.97
CA THR A 307 4.62 28.12 2.30
C THR A 307 3.74 26.97 2.79
N GLN A 308 3.25 26.12 1.89
CA GLN A 308 2.45 24.94 2.23
C GLN A 308 3.28 23.64 2.26
N LEU A 309 4.50 23.65 1.72
CA LEU A 309 5.36 22.45 1.63
C LEU A 309 5.73 21.82 2.99
N PRO A 310 6.01 22.57 4.08
CA PRO A 310 6.34 21.97 5.39
C PRO A 310 5.23 21.09 5.99
N PHE A 311 4.00 21.20 5.48
CA PHE A 311 2.81 20.52 6.00
C PHE A 311 2.37 19.34 5.13
N VAL A 312 3.11 19.02 4.06
CA VAL A 312 2.76 17.94 3.13
C VAL A 312 2.91 16.58 3.82
N GLY A 313 1.82 15.81 3.88
CA GLY A 313 1.77 14.53 4.60
C GLY A 313 1.13 14.62 5.97
N PHE A 314 0.69 15.81 6.43
CA PHE A 314 0.08 15.99 7.75
C PHE A 314 -1.30 15.34 7.87
N THR A 315 -2.09 15.32 6.80
CA THR A 315 -3.45 14.77 6.82
C THR A 315 -3.42 13.27 7.18
N TYR A 316 -4.23 12.88 8.17
CA TYR A 316 -4.38 11.52 8.65
C TYR A 316 -5.87 11.27 8.88
N SER A 317 -6.47 10.35 8.13
CA SER A 317 -7.92 10.11 8.15
C SER A 317 -8.26 8.64 8.44
N ASN A 318 -8.19 8.27 9.73
CA ASN A 318 -8.21 6.90 10.26
C ASN A 318 -9.29 5.97 9.63
N GLU A 319 -10.56 6.14 9.98
CA GLU A 319 -11.63 5.19 9.60
C GLU A 319 -12.46 5.65 8.38
N THR A 320 -12.34 6.93 8.01
CA THR A 320 -13.12 7.63 6.98
C THR A 320 -12.29 8.15 5.81
N GLY A 321 -10.99 7.85 5.79
CA GLY A 321 -10.05 8.34 4.78
C GLY A 321 -10.15 7.66 3.42
N PRO A 322 -9.44 8.18 2.41
CA PRO A 322 -9.31 7.52 1.11
C PRO A 322 -8.62 6.16 1.26
N ILE A 323 -7.63 6.02 2.14
CA ILE A 323 -6.95 4.75 2.42
C ILE A 323 -7.95 3.72 2.98
N ALA A 324 -8.68 4.08 4.05
CA ALA A 324 -9.67 3.18 4.65
C ALA A 324 -10.84 2.87 3.71
N SER A 325 -11.22 3.79 2.83
CA SER A 325 -12.25 3.58 1.81
C SER A 325 -11.75 2.68 0.68
N ILE A 326 -10.51 2.85 0.22
CA ILE A 326 -9.87 1.98 -0.76
C ILE A 326 -9.70 0.58 -0.17
N GLN A 327 -9.24 0.44 1.08
CA GLN A 327 -9.14 -0.86 1.75
C GLN A 327 -10.51 -1.52 1.85
N LYS A 328 -11.55 -0.83 2.35
CA LYS A 328 -12.93 -1.36 2.37
C LYS A 328 -13.46 -1.74 0.98
N MET A 329 -13.04 -1.04 -0.08
CA MET A 329 -13.37 -1.41 -1.47
C MET A 329 -12.52 -2.58 -2.00
N LEU A 330 -11.28 -2.76 -1.51
CA LEU A 330 -10.42 -3.91 -1.81
C LEU A 330 -10.91 -5.17 -1.09
N ASP A 331 -11.37 -5.02 0.15
CA ASP A 331 -12.04 -6.04 0.96
C ASP A 331 -13.39 -6.41 0.30
N ALA A 332 -14.14 -5.43 -0.21
CA ALA A 332 -15.38 -5.65 -0.98
C ALA A 332 -15.15 -6.22 -2.40
N ALA A 333 -14.01 -5.95 -3.03
CA ALA A 333 -13.63 -6.52 -4.32
C ALA A 333 -13.08 -7.95 -4.18
N THR A 334 -12.31 -8.23 -3.12
CA THR A 334 -11.91 -9.60 -2.76
C THR A 334 -13.08 -10.42 -2.24
N LEU A 335 -14.17 -9.82 -1.77
CA LEU A 335 -15.48 -10.47 -1.62
C LEU A 335 -16.18 -10.82 -2.96
N SER A 336 -15.60 -10.46 -4.12
CA SER A 336 -16.11 -10.81 -5.47
C SER A 336 -15.15 -11.67 -6.32
N ASP A 337 -13.97 -12.00 -5.79
CA ASP A 337 -12.98 -12.94 -6.37
C ASP A 337 -12.46 -13.90 -5.26
N GLY A 338 -13.30 -14.11 -4.24
CA GLY A 338 -12.86 -14.47 -2.89
C GLY A 338 -12.66 -15.96 -2.61
N GLY A 339 -13.22 -16.84 -3.44
CA GLY A 339 -13.32 -18.28 -3.14
C GLY A 339 -11.99 -18.97 -2.80
N ALA A 340 -10.86 -18.50 -3.34
CA ALA A 340 -9.53 -19.00 -2.99
C ALA A 340 -8.87 -18.23 -1.83
N VAL A 341 -8.86 -16.90 -1.88
CA VAL A 341 -8.11 -16.07 -0.90
C VAL A 341 -8.81 -16.03 0.45
N GLN A 342 -10.14 -15.98 0.48
CA GLN A 342 -10.92 -16.00 1.72
C GLN A 342 -10.86 -17.38 2.39
N VAL A 343 -10.82 -18.47 1.60
CA VAL A 343 -10.55 -19.82 2.12
C VAL A 343 -9.13 -19.94 2.68
N GLN A 344 -8.12 -19.40 1.99
CA GLN A 344 -6.74 -19.41 2.48
C GLN A 344 -6.59 -18.56 3.76
N ALA A 345 -7.21 -17.37 3.82
CA ALA A 345 -7.21 -16.51 4.99
C ALA A 345 -7.95 -17.14 6.17
N ALA A 346 -9.11 -17.77 5.94
CA ALA A 346 -9.85 -18.50 6.97
C ALA A 346 -9.09 -19.75 7.44
N LEU A 347 -8.37 -20.45 6.56
CA LEU A 347 -7.48 -21.56 6.95
C LEU A 347 -6.28 -21.08 7.79
N CYS A 348 -5.66 -19.96 7.43
CA CYS A 348 -4.62 -19.34 8.25
C CYS A 348 -5.16 -18.89 9.61
N GLN A 349 -6.33 -18.25 9.66
CA GLN A 349 -7.00 -17.87 10.91
C GLN A 349 -7.39 -19.10 11.74
N LEU A 350 -7.87 -20.18 11.13
CA LEU A 350 -8.20 -21.43 11.82
C LEU A 350 -6.96 -22.14 12.37
N ASN A 351 -5.85 -22.15 11.64
CA ASN A 351 -4.57 -22.64 12.16
C ASN A 351 -4.12 -21.80 13.36
N HIS A 352 -4.16 -20.47 13.26
CA HIS A 352 -3.72 -19.58 14.35
C HIS A 352 -4.66 -19.62 15.57
N ILE A 353 -5.97 -19.78 15.36
CA ILE A 353 -6.95 -20.02 16.43
C ILE A 353 -6.72 -21.41 17.06
N SER A 354 -6.40 -22.44 16.28
CA SER A 354 -6.09 -23.79 16.78
C SER A 354 -4.77 -23.82 17.58
N GLU A 355 -3.73 -23.12 17.12
CA GLU A 355 -2.48 -22.90 17.85
C GLU A 355 -2.74 -22.14 19.16
N SER A 356 -3.57 -21.09 19.11
CA SER A 356 -3.97 -20.31 20.28
C SER A 356 -4.82 -21.14 21.27
N GLU A 357 -5.77 -21.94 20.80
CA GLU A 357 -6.54 -22.86 21.64
C GLU A 357 -5.63 -23.90 22.29
N LEU A 358 -4.62 -24.41 21.58
CA LEU A 358 -3.63 -25.35 22.13
C LEU A 358 -2.82 -24.70 23.26
N GLU A 359 -2.22 -23.53 23.00
CA GLU A 359 -1.38 -22.81 23.96
C GLU A 359 -2.20 -22.34 25.19
N LEU A 360 -3.44 -21.89 24.98
CA LEU A 360 -4.33 -21.48 26.06
C LEU A 360 -4.82 -22.67 26.88
N ASN A 361 -4.99 -23.85 26.28
CA ASN A 361 -5.31 -25.09 26.98
C ASN A 361 -4.12 -25.62 27.80
N GLU A 362 -2.87 -25.47 27.31
CA GLU A 362 -1.68 -25.74 28.12
C GLU A 362 -1.54 -24.76 29.29
N LYS A 363 -1.83 -23.47 29.10
CA LYS A 363 -1.91 -22.47 30.18
C LYS A 363 -2.99 -22.85 31.19
N CYS A 364 -4.20 -23.23 30.76
CA CYS A 364 -5.26 -23.74 31.62
C CYS A 364 -4.81 -24.96 32.45
N ARG A 365 -4.10 -25.92 31.83
CA ARG A 365 -3.53 -27.08 32.53
C ARG A 365 -2.52 -26.65 33.60
N HIS A 366 -1.58 -25.78 33.27
CA HIS A 366 -0.57 -25.31 34.22
C HIS A 366 -1.16 -24.45 35.36
N HIS A 367 -2.20 -23.66 35.11
CA HIS A 367 -2.93 -22.94 36.16
C HIS A 367 -3.81 -23.89 37.01
N ALA A 368 -4.35 -24.98 36.45
CA ALA A 368 -5.01 -26.02 37.24
C ALA A 368 -4.02 -26.80 38.13
N GLU A 369 -2.83 -27.11 37.62
CA GLU A 369 -1.72 -27.69 38.39
C GLU A 369 -1.22 -26.73 39.49
N ALA A 370 -1.28 -25.42 39.26
CA ALA A 370 -1.00 -24.40 40.28
C ALA A 370 -2.12 -24.33 41.33
N GLU A 371 -3.40 -24.32 40.92
CA GLU A 371 -4.56 -24.35 41.82
C GLU A 371 -4.50 -25.59 42.73
N GLU A 372 -4.19 -26.78 42.19
CA GLU A 372 -4.10 -28.00 42.99
C GLU A 372 -2.91 -27.97 43.97
N ARG A 373 -1.77 -27.39 43.59
CA ARG A 373 -0.61 -27.21 44.49
C ARG A 373 -0.92 -26.24 45.62
N ALA A 374 -1.46 -25.05 45.31
CA ALA A 374 -1.86 -24.06 46.31
C ALA A 374 -2.94 -24.63 47.26
N ARG A 375 -3.92 -25.38 46.73
CA ARG A 375 -4.94 -26.07 47.53
C ARG A 375 -4.38 -27.15 48.45
N LYS A 376 -3.35 -27.91 48.03
CA LYS A 376 -2.64 -28.85 48.90
C LYS A 376 -1.91 -28.12 50.03
N GLN A 377 -1.19 -27.04 49.71
CA GLN A 377 -0.50 -26.22 50.71
C GLN A 377 -1.47 -25.53 51.69
N GLN A 378 -2.62 -25.03 51.22
CA GLN A 378 -3.69 -24.51 52.06
C GLN A 378 -4.21 -25.60 53.03
N ASN A 379 -4.52 -26.80 52.53
CA ASN A 379 -4.99 -27.91 53.37
C ASN A 379 -3.95 -28.35 54.42
N GLU A 380 -2.66 -28.37 54.05
CA GLU A 380 -1.56 -28.68 54.98
C GLU A 380 -1.39 -27.60 56.04
N LEU A 381 -1.51 -26.31 55.68
CA LEU A 381 -1.46 -25.21 56.64
C LEU A 381 -2.69 -25.20 57.55
N HIS A 382 -3.88 -25.46 57.01
CA HIS A 382 -5.12 -25.51 57.78
C HIS A 382 -5.13 -26.70 58.77
N THR A 383 -4.60 -27.87 58.39
CA THR A 383 -4.44 -29.00 59.34
C THR A 383 -3.38 -28.73 60.40
N LYS A 384 -2.25 -28.08 60.07
CA LYS A 384 -1.25 -27.63 61.06
C LYS A 384 -1.83 -26.56 62.00
N LEU A 385 -2.60 -25.60 61.48
CA LEU A 385 -3.23 -24.53 62.25
C LEU A 385 -4.27 -25.10 63.22
N ASN A 386 -5.13 -26.02 62.77
CA ASN A 386 -6.13 -26.64 63.64
C ASN A 386 -5.49 -27.48 64.75
N ALA A 387 -4.39 -28.21 64.45
CA ALA A 387 -3.64 -28.95 65.46
C ALA A 387 -2.99 -28.02 66.52
N GLN A 388 -2.37 -26.92 66.10
CA GLN A 388 -1.79 -25.93 67.01
C GLN A 388 -2.87 -25.17 67.81
N THR A 389 -4.05 -24.95 67.23
CA THR A 389 -5.18 -24.30 67.94
C THR A 389 -5.70 -25.18 69.06
N GLU A 390 -5.76 -26.51 68.85
CA GLU A 390 -6.14 -27.45 69.91
C GLU A 390 -5.08 -27.55 71.01
N ILE A 391 -3.79 -27.53 70.66
CA ILE A 391 -2.69 -27.47 71.64
C ILE A 391 -2.77 -26.18 72.47
N ALA A 392 -3.04 -25.03 71.85
CA ALA A 392 -3.25 -23.77 72.58
C ALA A 392 -4.46 -23.88 73.55
N ARG A 393 -5.56 -24.50 73.11
CA ARG A 393 -6.76 -24.73 73.92
C ARG A 393 -6.48 -25.60 75.15
N GLU A 394 -5.71 -26.68 75.00
CA GLU A 394 -5.28 -27.53 76.13
C GLU A 394 -4.31 -26.79 77.09
N LEU A 395 -3.44 -25.94 76.55
CA LEU A 395 -2.51 -25.13 77.36
C LEU A 395 -3.23 -24.02 78.14
N ASP A 396 -4.23 -23.35 77.55
CA ASP A 396 -5.06 -22.35 78.21
C ASP A 396 -5.92 -22.96 79.32
N GLU A 397 -6.55 -24.12 79.09
CA GLU A 397 -7.28 -24.86 80.15
C GLU A 397 -6.35 -25.21 81.33
N ARG A 398 -5.11 -25.64 81.03
CA ARG A 398 -4.10 -25.96 82.04
C ARG A 398 -3.60 -24.70 82.77
N LEU A 399 -3.41 -23.59 82.05
CA LEU A 399 -3.00 -22.31 82.61
C LEU A 399 -4.08 -21.73 83.54
N GLN A 400 -5.35 -21.74 83.11
CA GLN A 400 -6.48 -21.33 83.94
C GLN A 400 -6.57 -22.17 85.22
N LYS A 401 -6.44 -23.50 85.11
CA LYS A 401 -6.42 -24.38 86.29
C LYS A 401 -5.30 -24.02 87.28
N ASN A 402 -4.09 -23.74 86.79
CA ASN A 402 -2.98 -23.33 87.64
C ASN A 402 -3.24 -21.96 88.30
N VAL A 403 -3.88 -21.01 87.60
CA VAL A 403 -4.31 -19.72 88.17
C VAL A 403 -5.35 -19.92 89.28
N GLU A 404 -6.32 -20.82 89.09
CA GLU A 404 -7.33 -21.15 90.11
C GLU A 404 -6.70 -21.83 91.35
N GLU A 405 -5.71 -22.71 91.17
CA GLU A 405 -4.96 -23.35 92.27
C GLU A 405 -4.01 -22.36 92.98
N GLU A 406 -3.32 -21.47 92.26
CA GLU A 406 -2.49 -20.36 92.82
C GLU A 406 -3.35 -19.39 93.66
N ALA A 407 -4.52 -19.00 93.16
CA ALA A 407 -5.45 -18.12 93.87
C ALA A 407 -6.04 -18.77 95.13
N ALA A 408 -6.38 -20.07 95.07
CA ALA A 408 -6.87 -20.82 96.23
C ALA A 408 -5.79 -20.97 97.32
N LEU A 409 -4.54 -21.24 96.93
CA LEU A 409 -3.40 -21.27 97.84
C LEU A 409 -3.15 -19.89 98.47
N GLN A 410 -3.16 -18.81 97.68
CA GLN A 410 -3.00 -17.45 98.20
C GLN A 410 -4.10 -17.10 99.22
N GLN A 411 -5.36 -17.39 98.91
CA GLN A 411 -6.47 -17.13 99.84
C GLN A 411 -6.31 -17.93 101.15
N GLN A 412 -5.82 -19.18 101.09
CA GLN A 412 -5.54 -19.98 102.27
C GLN A 412 -4.35 -19.44 103.09
N ILE A 413 -3.29 -18.95 102.43
CA ILE A 413 -2.16 -18.28 103.08
C ILE A 413 -2.61 -16.99 103.76
N GLU A 414 -3.40 -16.14 103.09
CA GLU A 414 -3.94 -14.90 103.66
C GLU A 414 -4.80 -15.16 104.90
N GLN A 415 -5.69 -16.17 104.86
CA GLN A 415 -6.48 -16.59 106.02
C GLN A 415 -5.62 -17.08 107.19
N LEU A 416 -4.62 -17.93 106.92
CA LEU A 416 -3.71 -18.46 107.95
C LEU A 416 -2.79 -17.38 108.51
N CYS A 417 -2.33 -16.44 107.70
CA CYS A 417 -1.56 -15.27 108.14
C CYS A 417 -2.40 -14.36 109.04
N ALA A 418 -3.66 -14.09 108.68
CA ALA A 418 -4.59 -13.33 109.54
C ALA A 418 -4.86 -14.03 110.87
N GLN A 419 -5.05 -15.37 110.85
CA GLN A 419 -5.16 -16.18 112.07
C GLN A 419 -3.88 -16.12 112.91
N ASN A 420 -2.70 -16.28 112.31
CA ASN A 420 -1.42 -16.24 113.03
C ASN A 420 -1.12 -14.85 113.63
N VAL A 421 -1.52 -13.76 112.96
CA VAL A 421 -1.47 -12.40 113.54
C VAL A 421 -2.40 -12.30 114.76
N GLN A 422 -3.63 -12.80 114.66
CA GLN A 422 -4.57 -12.80 115.78
C GLN A 422 -4.11 -13.68 116.96
N GLU A 423 -3.47 -14.82 116.69
CA GLU A 423 -2.84 -15.68 117.69
C GLU A 423 -1.60 -15.02 118.33
N ARG A 424 -0.75 -14.35 117.55
CA ARG A 424 0.39 -13.56 118.08
C ARG A 424 -0.11 -12.45 119.02
N GLU A 425 -1.21 -11.78 118.68
CA GLU A 425 -1.85 -10.84 119.59
C GLU A 425 -2.41 -11.51 120.85
N ASN A 426 -3.06 -12.67 120.72
CA ASN A 426 -3.60 -13.39 121.87
C ASN A 426 -2.49 -13.87 122.82
N VAL A 427 -1.37 -14.38 122.28
CA VAL A 427 -0.16 -14.73 123.04
C VAL A 427 0.46 -13.48 123.68
N ARG A 428 0.59 -12.36 122.96
CA ARG A 428 1.11 -11.10 123.53
C ARG A 428 0.24 -10.59 124.69
N ARG A 429 -1.08 -10.62 124.54
CA ARG A 429 -2.05 -10.26 125.60
C ARG A 429 -1.98 -11.24 126.78
N ALA A 430 -1.74 -12.53 126.54
CA ALA A 430 -1.56 -13.53 127.60
C ALA A 430 -0.21 -13.36 128.33
N GLN A 431 0.86 -12.99 127.63
CA GLN A 431 2.16 -12.66 128.20
C GLN A 431 2.10 -11.40 129.07
N GLN A 432 1.40 -10.35 128.63
CA GLN A 432 1.17 -9.13 129.43
C GLN A 432 0.42 -9.43 130.74
N ARG A 433 -0.65 -10.23 130.68
CA ARG A 433 -1.36 -10.70 131.88
C ARG A 433 -0.46 -11.53 132.80
N LEU A 434 0.46 -12.32 132.24
CA LEU A 434 1.42 -13.10 133.01
C LEU A 434 2.49 -12.21 133.66
N THR A 435 2.96 -11.14 133.01
CA THR A 435 3.86 -10.16 133.67
C THR A 435 3.14 -9.43 134.79
N GLU A 436 1.93 -8.91 134.57
CA GLU A 436 1.10 -8.27 135.61
C GLU A 436 0.82 -9.20 136.81
N GLN A 437 0.63 -10.50 136.56
CA GLN A 437 0.45 -11.53 137.60
C GLN A 437 1.74 -11.81 138.37
N ASN A 438 2.89 -11.95 137.70
CA ASN A 438 4.18 -12.13 138.37
C ASN A 438 4.56 -10.88 139.18
N GLU A 439 4.33 -9.68 138.66
CA GLU A 439 4.57 -8.40 139.35
C GLU A 439 3.76 -8.32 140.65
N LYS A 440 2.44 -8.56 140.60
CA LYS A 440 1.60 -8.65 141.80
C LYS A 440 2.03 -9.77 142.76
N THR A 441 2.54 -10.89 142.23
CA THR A 441 3.08 -11.98 143.06
C THR A 441 4.34 -11.53 143.80
N GLU A 442 5.22 -10.73 143.18
CA GLU A 442 6.39 -10.15 143.86
C GLU A 442 6.02 -9.00 144.80
N GLU A 443 5.03 -8.17 144.48
CA GLU A 443 4.47 -7.19 145.44
C GLU A 443 3.92 -7.89 146.68
N LEU A 444 3.11 -8.95 146.52
CA LEU A 444 2.60 -9.75 147.63
C LEU A 444 3.71 -10.49 148.39
N ARG A 445 4.79 -10.92 147.73
CA ARG A 445 5.99 -11.47 148.40
C ARG A 445 6.73 -10.40 149.22
N ALA A 446 6.84 -9.18 148.71
CA ALA A 446 7.43 -8.05 149.42
C ALA A 446 6.56 -7.62 150.62
N GLU A 447 5.24 -7.57 150.46
CA GLU A 447 4.31 -7.36 151.57
C GLU A 447 4.42 -8.48 152.61
N LEU A 448 4.50 -9.75 152.19
CA LEU A 448 4.68 -10.90 153.08
C LEU A 448 6.03 -10.83 153.83
N ALA A 449 7.10 -10.37 153.18
CA ALA A 449 8.39 -10.14 153.82
C ALA A 449 8.31 -9.01 154.87
N ALA A 450 7.72 -7.86 154.51
CA ALA A 450 7.49 -6.76 155.46
C ALA A 450 6.54 -7.17 156.61
N PHE A 451 5.56 -8.04 156.35
CA PHE A 451 4.73 -8.66 157.40
C PHE A 451 5.55 -9.59 158.29
N ARG A 452 6.46 -10.40 157.74
CA ARG A 452 7.37 -11.27 158.52
C ARG A 452 8.35 -10.48 159.39
N GLU A 453 8.84 -9.33 158.95
CA GLU A 453 9.64 -8.44 159.80
C GLU A 453 8.82 -7.84 160.95
N ARG A 454 7.59 -7.36 160.66
CA ARG A 454 6.65 -6.88 161.70
C ARG A 454 6.23 -8.00 162.65
N GLU A 455 6.03 -9.21 162.14
CA GLU A 455 5.76 -10.43 162.91
C GLU A 455 6.96 -10.79 163.80
N MET A 456 8.20 -10.64 163.32
CA MET A 456 9.41 -10.88 164.12
C MET A 456 9.54 -9.88 165.28
N ALA A 457 9.19 -8.60 165.06
CA ALA A 457 9.11 -7.61 166.13
C ALA A 457 7.97 -7.93 167.14
N LEU A 458 6.79 -8.31 166.64
CA LEU A 458 5.62 -8.65 167.47
C LEU A 458 5.75 -9.99 168.21
N LYS A 459 6.54 -10.94 167.70
CA LYS A 459 6.88 -12.22 168.38
C LYS A 459 7.55 -12.01 169.74
N CYS A 460 8.12 -10.83 170.01
CA CYS A 460 8.65 -10.47 171.33
C CYS A 460 7.54 -10.12 172.35
N GLN A 461 6.30 -9.86 171.91
CA GLN A 461 5.15 -9.53 172.76
C GLN A 461 4.01 -10.57 172.70
N ILE A 462 3.79 -11.24 171.57
CA ILE A 462 2.69 -12.19 171.36
C ILE A 462 3.08 -13.59 171.86
N GLY A 463 3.37 -13.69 173.16
CA GLY A 463 3.47 -14.96 173.89
C GLY A 463 2.16 -15.41 174.54
N LYS A 464 1.01 -14.78 174.20
CA LYS A 464 -0.25 -14.93 174.95
C LYS A 464 -1.56 -14.97 174.13
N LEU A 465 -1.56 -14.74 172.81
CA LEU A 465 -2.79 -14.72 171.98
C LEU A 465 -2.52 -15.31 170.58
N SER A 466 -2.42 -16.64 170.50
CA SER A 466 -2.09 -17.38 169.28
C SER A 466 -3.30 -18.14 168.72
N GLU A 467 -4.33 -17.42 168.26
CA GLU A 467 -5.61 -18.05 167.87
C GLU A 467 -6.28 -17.45 166.61
N SER A 468 -5.50 -16.80 165.73
CA SER A 468 -6.02 -16.14 164.50
C SER A 468 -5.13 -16.31 163.25
N ILE A 469 -4.31 -17.36 163.17
CA ILE A 469 -3.29 -17.52 162.12
C ILE A 469 -3.68 -18.52 161.01
N MET A 470 -4.54 -19.52 161.29
CA MET A 470 -4.86 -20.60 160.34
C MET A 470 -5.99 -20.28 159.33
N ALA A 471 -6.03 -19.05 158.80
CA ALA A 471 -7.11 -18.59 157.90
C ALA A 471 -6.65 -17.72 156.72
N ARG A 472 -5.36 -17.82 156.32
CA ARG A 472 -4.82 -17.03 155.19
C ARG A 472 -3.75 -17.74 154.34
N GLU A 473 -3.44 -19.00 154.61
CA GLU A 473 -2.46 -19.77 153.82
C GLU A 473 -3.07 -20.47 152.59
N GLU A 474 -4.40 -20.69 152.54
CA GLU A 474 -5.06 -21.31 151.37
C GLU A 474 -5.02 -20.44 150.11
N ASN A 475 -5.19 -19.11 150.22
CA ASN A 475 -5.22 -18.22 149.05
C ASN A 475 -3.94 -18.29 148.20
N PHE A 476 -2.78 -18.54 148.81
CA PHE A 476 -1.51 -18.68 148.09
C PHE A 476 -1.41 -20.02 147.34
N SER A 477 -2.22 -21.03 147.68
CA SER A 477 -2.26 -22.31 146.95
C SER A 477 -2.95 -22.15 145.59
N ASP A 478 -4.11 -21.49 145.56
CA ASP A 478 -4.90 -21.37 144.34
C ASP A 478 -4.36 -20.31 143.36
N GLU A 479 -3.74 -19.21 143.82
CA GLU A 479 -3.03 -18.28 142.92
C GLU A 479 -1.84 -18.95 142.20
N ASN A 480 -1.09 -19.83 142.88
CA ASN A 480 -0.03 -20.61 142.25
C ASN A 480 -0.61 -21.64 141.24
N ARG A 481 -1.73 -22.30 141.56
CA ARG A 481 -2.44 -23.18 140.61
C ARG A 481 -2.90 -22.45 139.36
N THR A 482 -3.48 -21.26 139.49
CA THR A 482 -3.89 -20.46 138.32
C THR A 482 -2.68 -20.02 137.49
N ASN A 483 -1.56 -19.68 138.13
CA ASN A 483 -0.32 -19.36 137.40
C ASN A 483 0.24 -20.58 136.65
N ASP A 484 0.26 -21.77 137.25
CA ASP A 484 0.68 -23.01 136.56
C ASP A 484 -0.28 -23.42 135.42
N GLU A 485 -1.56 -23.07 135.52
CA GLU A 485 -2.54 -23.26 134.44
C GLU A 485 -2.32 -22.26 133.29
N ILE A 486 -2.10 -20.99 133.61
CA ILE A 486 -1.74 -19.95 132.63
C ILE A 486 -0.40 -20.29 131.94
N ARG A 487 0.57 -20.86 132.66
CA ARG A 487 1.84 -21.34 132.09
C ARG A 487 1.64 -22.52 131.15
N ARG A 488 0.85 -23.54 131.55
CA ARG A 488 0.48 -24.67 130.66
C ARG A 488 -0.24 -24.20 129.40
N ASN A 489 -1.18 -23.26 129.53
CA ASN A 489 -1.91 -22.70 128.39
C ASN A 489 -1.01 -21.84 127.46
N ASN A 490 -0.07 -21.06 128.01
CA ASN A 490 0.92 -20.35 127.19
C ASN A 490 1.84 -21.31 126.42
N ILE A 491 2.34 -22.37 127.04
CA ILE A 491 3.16 -23.39 126.36
C ILE A 491 2.36 -24.05 125.22
N ARG A 492 1.09 -24.38 125.48
CA ARG A 492 0.18 -24.91 124.45
C ARG A 492 0.02 -23.95 123.27
N LEU A 493 -0.33 -22.69 123.53
CA LEU A 493 -0.50 -21.67 122.48
C LEU A 493 0.79 -21.43 121.68
N VAL A 494 1.96 -21.43 122.33
CA VAL A 494 3.25 -21.31 121.62
C VAL A 494 3.51 -22.50 120.70
N ASN A 495 3.16 -23.72 121.11
CA ASN A 495 3.30 -24.91 120.27
C ASN A 495 2.30 -24.91 119.09
N GLU A 496 1.06 -24.48 119.33
CA GLU A 496 0.03 -24.32 118.28
C GLU A 496 0.46 -23.25 117.25
N LEU A 497 0.98 -22.10 117.71
CA LEU A 497 1.49 -21.02 116.85
C LEU A 497 2.75 -21.43 116.08
N GLN A 498 3.65 -22.26 116.65
CA GLN A 498 4.77 -22.85 115.94
C GLN A 498 4.33 -23.85 114.85
N ALA A 499 3.29 -24.64 115.11
CA ALA A 499 2.72 -25.55 114.12
C ALA A 499 2.05 -24.78 112.96
N ALA A 500 1.31 -23.71 113.27
CA ALA A 500 0.74 -22.80 112.29
C ALA A 500 1.83 -22.12 111.45
N HIS A 501 2.92 -21.65 112.06
CA HIS A 501 4.04 -21.02 111.34
C HIS A 501 4.67 -21.98 110.32
N LYS A 502 4.93 -23.24 110.70
CA LYS A 502 5.44 -24.27 109.77
C LYS A 502 4.46 -24.60 108.64
N LYS A 503 3.14 -24.53 108.88
CA LYS A 503 2.16 -24.75 107.81
C LYS A 503 2.09 -23.55 106.85
N ILE A 504 2.31 -22.33 107.34
CA ILE A 504 2.48 -21.14 106.48
C ILE A 504 3.76 -21.25 105.65
N GLU A 505 4.89 -21.65 106.24
CA GLU A 505 6.15 -21.90 105.51
C GLU A 505 5.99 -22.94 104.41
N GLN A 506 5.31 -24.07 104.69
CA GLN A 506 5.03 -25.09 103.68
C GLN A 506 4.14 -24.53 102.56
N LEU A 507 3.03 -23.85 102.89
CA LEU A 507 2.12 -23.30 101.87
C LEU A 507 2.78 -22.21 101.03
N ALA A 508 3.68 -21.40 101.59
CA ALA A 508 4.47 -20.43 100.83
C ALA A 508 5.39 -21.14 99.83
N SER A 509 6.04 -22.25 100.23
CA SER A 509 6.84 -23.07 99.32
C SER A 509 5.99 -23.75 98.24
N ASP A 510 4.78 -24.22 98.60
CA ASP A 510 3.83 -24.81 97.65
C ASP A 510 3.37 -23.73 96.62
N PHE A 511 3.12 -22.50 97.08
CA PHE A 511 2.72 -21.35 96.26
C PHE A 511 3.85 -20.82 95.35
N GLU A 512 5.09 -20.73 95.83
CA GLU A 512 6.24 -20.38 94.99
C GLU A 512 6.46 -21.42 93.88
N GLN A 513 6.21 -22.70 94.17
CA GLN A 513 6.27 -23.75 93.16
C GLN A 513 5.15 -23.62 92.11
N GLU A 514 3.91 -23.29 92.51
CA GLU A 514 2.80 -23.13 91.57
C GLU A 514 2.91 -21.84 90.74
N THR A 515 3.33 -20.73 91.34
CA THR A 515 3.67 -19.49 90.62
C THR A 515 4.72 -19.75 89.53
N SER A 516 5.73 -20.58 89.85
CA SER A 516 6.77 -20.99 88.88
C SER A 516 6.20 -21.85 87.74
N ARG A 517 5.24 -22.75 88.04
CA ARG A 517 4.53 -23.54 87.02
C ARG A 517 3.65 -22.67 86.14
N ARG A 518 2.92 -21.70 86.70
CA ARG A 518 2.13 -20.74 85.93
C ARG A 518 3.00 -19.91 84.99
N ILE A 519 4.15 -19.41 85.44
CA ILE A 519 5.08 -18.65 84.60
C ILE A 519 5.61 -19.52 83.44
N SER A 520 5.94 -20.79 83.68
CA SER A 520 6.32 -21.73 82.61
C SER A 520 5.17 -21.97 81.62
N ALA A 521 3.96 -22.21 82.12
CA ALA A 521 2.78 -22.44 81.28
C ALA A 521 2.39 -21.21 80.45
N GLN A 522 2.50 -20.00 81.02
CA GLN A 522 2.30 -18.75 80.29
C GLN A 522 3.31 -18.62 79.14
N HIS A 523 4.59 -18.89 79.39
CA HIS A 523 5.61 -18.82 78.35
C HIS A 523 5.39 -19.85 77.23
N GLU A 524 4.89 -21.05 77.56
CA GLU A 524 4.44 -22.04 76.57
C GLU A 524 3.26 -21.51 75.73
N VAL A 525 2.24 -20.90 76.36
CA VAL A 525 1.10 -20.27 75.67
C VAL A 525 1.56 -19.14 74.73
N ASP A 526 2.40 -18.23 75.22
CA ASP A 526 2.93 -17.09 74.44
C ASP A 526 3.68 -17.59 73.19
N CYS A 527 4.52 -18.61 73.33
CA CYS A 527 5.28 -19.21 72.22
C CYS A 527 4.39 -19.94 71.19
N ILE A 528 3.22 -20.46 71.60
CA ILE A 528 2.25 -21.08 70.69
C ILE A 528 1.39 -19.99 70.02
N ALA A 529 1.06 -18.89 70.70
CA ALA A 529 0.37 -17.75 70.11
C ALA A 529 1.18 -17.13 68.95
N ASP A 530 2.49 -16.95 69.11
CA ASP A 530 3.39 -16.52 68.02
C ASP A 530 3.40 -17.52 66.85
N GLN A 531 3.42 -18.82 67.12
CA GLN A 531 3.35 -19.85 66.07
C GLN A 531 2.01 -19.84 65.33
N LEU A 532 0.90 -19.63 66.05
CA LEU A 532 -0.43 -19.50 65.47
C LEU A 532 -0.53 -18.26 64.57
N ALA A 533 -0.05 -17.10 65.01
CA ALA A 533 -0.05 -15.88 64.20
C ALA A 533 0.75 -16.06 62.89
N ASN A 534 1.93 -16.70 62.97
CA ASN A 534 2.74 -17.00 61.78
C ASN A 534 2.06 -18.01 60.84
N LEU A 535 1.37 -19.03 61.36
CA LEU A 535 0.59 -19.98 60.56
C LEU A 535 -0.66 -19.34 59.93
N GLN A 536 -1.35 -18.44 60.63
CA GLN A 536 -2.50 -17.69 60.11
C GLN A 536 -2.09 -16.77 58.95
N ASN A 537 -1.01 -16.00 59.11
CA ASN A 537 -0.45 -15.17 58.04
C ASN A 537 -0.02 -16.01 56.82
N SER A 538 0.59 -17.18 57.06
CA SER A 538 0.99 -18.12 56.00
C SER A 538 -0.22 -18.72 55.27
N LEU A 539 -1.29 -19.06 55.99
CA LEU A 539 -2.53 -19.57 55.41
C LEU A 539 -3.22 -18.49 54.57
N GLN A 540 -3.35 -17.27 55.09
CA GLN A 540 -3.94 -16.13 54.38
C GLN A 540 -3.17 -15.81 53.09
N TYR A 541 -1.84 -15.94 53.08
CA TYR A 541 -1.04 -15.82 51.86
C TYR A 541 -1.44 -16.89 50.83
N GLN A 542 -1.49 -18.16 51.23
CA GLN A 542 -1.85 -19.28 50.33
C GLN A 542 -3.31 -19.23 49.86
N GLU A 543 -4.23 -18.66 50.65
CA GLU A 543 -5.62 -18.44 50.23
C GLU A 543 -5.73 -17.36 49.13
N ASN A 544 -4.93 -16.30 49.23
CA ASN A 544 -4.84 -15.30 48.17
C ASN A 544 -4.21 -15.87 46.89
N GLU A 545 -3.16 -16.68 47.00
CA GLU A 545 -2.55 -17.37 45.83
C GLU A 545 -3.50 -18.38 45.19
N LEU A 546 -4.21 -19.20 45.99
CA LEU A 546 -5.22 -20.12 45.49
C LEU A 546 -6.37 -19.38 44.78
N LYS A 547 -6.80 -18.24 45.32
CA LYS A 547 -7.81 -17.39 44.69
C LYS A 547 -7.30 -16.83 43.35
N ARG A 548 -6.09 -16.25 43.32
CA ARG A 548 -5.45 -15.76 42.09
C ARG A 548 -5.37 -16.84 41.01
N ALA A 549 -4.89 -18.03 41.36
CA ALA A 549 -4.80 -19.15 40.43
C ALA A 549 -6.16 -19.59 39.87
N ARG A 550 -7.21 -19.58 40.70
CA ARG A 550 -8.58 -19.94 40.31
C ARG A 550 -9.25 -18.88 39.44
N ASP A 551 -9.13 -17.60 39.80
CA ASP A 551 -9.72 -16.50 39.04
C ASP A 551 -9.03 -16.35 37.67
N GLU A 552 -7.71 -16.54 37.59
CA GLU A 552 -6.95 -16.54 36.32
C GLU A 552 -7.32 -17.75 35.45
N LYS A 553 -7.35 -18.96 36.01
CA LYS A 553 -7.82 -20.17 35.30
C LYS A 553 -9.21 -19.96 34.70
N ARG A 554 -10.15 -19.39 35.46
CA ARG A 554 -11.51 -19.10 35.00
C ARG A 554 -11.52 -18.07 33.86
N ARG A 555 -10.61 -17.08 33.86
CA ARG A 555 -10.43 -16.13 32.76
C ARG A 555 -10.00 -16.84 31.48
N LEU A 556 -9.00 -17.71 31.57
CA LEU A 556 -8.49 -18.49 30.44
C LEU A 556 -9.54 -19.50 29.91
N GLU A 557 -10.30 -20.16 30.79
CA GLU A 557 -11.40 -21.07 30.42
C GLU A 557 -12.50 -20.34 29.63
N LEU A 558 -12.87 -19.11 30.01
CA LEU A 558 -13.84 -18.29 29.29
C LEU A 558 -13.32 -17.81 27.93
N GLN A 559 -12.03 -17.43 27.85
CA GLN A 559 -11.37 -17.08 26.59
C GLN A 559 -11.32 -18.28 25.63
N LEU A 560 -10.97 -19.47 26.14
CA LEU A 560 -10.97 -20.73 25.38
C LEU A 560 -12.38 -21.07 24.87
N GLN A 561 -13.41 -20.93 25.70
CA GLN A 561 -14.81 -21.13 25.28
C GLN A 561 -15.23 -20.15 24.17
N SER A 562 -14.80 -18.89 24.25
CA SER A 562 -15.06 -17.89 23.21
C SER A 562 -14.37 -18.25 21.89
N LEU A 563 -13.05 -18.55 21.93
CA LEU A 563 -12.28 -18.95 20.75
C LEU A 563 -12.87 -20.19 20.08
N SER A 564 -13.22 -21.21 20.86
CA SER A 564 -13.83 -22.45 20.32
C SER A 564 -15.20 -22.21 19.69
N SER A 565 -15.96 -21.20 20.15
CA SER A 565 -17.22 -20.80 19.52
C SER A 565 -16.99 -20.09 18.17
N SER A 566 -15.97 -19.24 18.08
CA SER A 566 -15.55 -18.60 16.82
C SER A 566 -14.99 -19.62 15.83
N ASN A 567 -14.17 -20.58 16.27
CA ASN A 567 -13.61 -21.66 15.46
C ASN A 567 -14.74 -22.42 14.73
N ARG A 568 -15.78 -22.84 15.48
CA ARG A 568 -16.97 -23.52 14.92
C ARG A 568 -17.80 -22.65 13.96
N LEU A 569 -17.74 -21.32 14.09
CA LEU A 569 -18.43 -20.41 13.18
C LEU A 569 -17.65 -20.28 11.86
N LEU A 570 -16.33 -20.06 11.92
CA LEU A 570 -15.47 -19.99 10.75
C LEU A 570 -15.46 -21.33 9.96
N GLN A 571 -15.49 -22.47 10.65
CA GLN A 571 -15.60 -23.79 10.00
C GLN A 571 -16.85 -23.90 9.12
N ARG A 572 -18.01 -23.41 9.58
CA ARG A 572 -19.25 -23.40 8.78
C ARG A 572 -19.18 -22.44 7.61
N GLN A 573 -18.64 -21.23 7.83
CA GLN A 573 -18.44 -20.25 6.76
C GLN A 573 -17.51 -20.77 5.66
N LEU A 574 -16.52 -21.61 6.00
CA LEU A 574 -15.70 -22.33 5.02
C LEU A 574 -16.46 -23.40 4.23
N GLU A 575 -17.44 -24.08 4.83
CA GLU A 575 -18.29 -25.05 4.13
C GLU A 575 -19.27 -24.32 3.18
N ASP A 576 -19.91 -23.24 3.64
CA ASP A 576 -20.79 -22.38 2.83
C ASP A 576 -20.06 -21.82 1.58
N VAL A 577 -18.83 -21.31 1.74
CA VAL A 577 -18.02 -20.76 0.64
C VAL A 577 -17.52 -21.85 -0.32
N ARG A 578 -17.30 -23.08 0.15
CA ARG A 578 -16.94 -24.21 -0.73
C ARG A 578 -18.10 -24.63 -1.63
N GLU A 579 -19.31 -24.73 -1.09
CA GLU A 579 -20.50 -25.03 -1.91
C GLU A 579 -20.74 -23.94 -2.96
N GLN A 580 -20.51 -22.67 -2.62
CA GLN A 580 -20.58 -21.55 -3.58
C GLN A 580 -19.53 -21.71 -4.70
N PHE A 581 -18.26 -21.94 -4.36
CA PHE A 581 -17.19 -22.11 -5.35
C PHE A 581 -17.46 -23.25 -6.35
N ASP A 582 -17.98 -24.40 -5.88
CA ASP A 582 -18.32 -25.53 -6.75
C ASP A 582 -19.46 -25.18 -7.72
N THR A 583 -20.41 -24.33 -7.32
CA THR A 583 -21.44 -23.81 -8.25
C THR A 583 -20.89 -22.82 -9.26
N GLU A 584 -20.04 -21.88 -8.85
CA GLU A 584 -19.43 -20.89 -9.77
C GLU A 584 -18.50 -21.56 -10.79
N SER A 585 -17.69 -22.53 -10.36
CA SER A 585 -16.89 -23.39 -11.22
C SER A 585 -17.75 -24.09 -12.28
N SER A 586 -18.95 -24.55 -11.91
CA SER A 586 -19.91 -25.15 -12.84
C SER A 586 -20.42 -24.14 -13.88
N PHE A 587 -20.73 -22.90 -13.48
CA PHE A 587 -21.13 -21.84 -14.42
C PHE A 587 -20.01 -21.41 -15.38
N VAL A 588 -18.77 -21.26 -14.90
CA VAL A 588 -17.61 -20.91 -15.74
C VAL A 588 -17.38 -21.94 -16.85
N ASN A 589 -17.57 -23.23 -16.56
CA ASN A 589 -17.48 -24.29 -17.56
C ASN A 589 -18.59 -24.23 -18.63
N ILE A 590 -19.79 -23.78 -18.27
CA ILE A 590 -20.89 -23.54 -19.23
C ILE A 590 -20.53 -22.39 -20.17
N TYR A 591 -20.19 -21.20 -19.63
CA TYR A 591 -19.85 -20.04 -20.46
C TYR A 591 -18.63 -20.28 -21.37
N LYS A 592 -17.63 -21.03 -20.89
CA LYS A 592 -16.48 -21.45 -21.71
C LYS A 592 -16.90 -22.33 -22.90
N THR A 593 -17.94 -23.14 -22.73
CA THR A 593 -18.49 -23.98 -23.80
C THR A 593 -19.24 -23.14 -24.84
N GLU A 594 -20.03 -22.16 -24.41
CA GLU A 594 -20.72 -21.22 -25.32
C GLU A 594 -19.74 -20.33 -26.09
N MET A 595 -18.69 -19.82 -25.43
CA MET A 595 -17.65 -19.02 -26.07
C MET A 595 -16.89 -19.79 -27.16
N ASN A 596 -16.59 -21.07 -26.94
CA ASN A 596 -15.98 -21.92 -27.95
C ASN A 596 -16.89 -22.10 -29.18
N ALA A 597 -18.19 -22.37 -28.97
CA ALA A 597 -19.16 -22.54 -30.06
C ALA A 597 -19.34 -21.26 -30.89
N LEU A 598 -19.39 -20.09 -30.25
CA LEU A 598 -19.44 -18.78 -30.93
C LEU A 598 -18.15 -18.51 -31.75
N ASN A 599 -16.99 -18.93 -31.24
CA ASN A 599 -15.72 -18.78 -31.95
C ASN A 599 -15.63 -19.71 -33.19
N GLU A 600 -16.15 -20.94 -33.10
CA GLU A 600 -16.28 -21.83 -34.27
C GLU A 600 -17.21 -21.25 -35.34
N GLU A 601 -18.35 -20.65 -34.96
CA GLU A 601 -19.26 -20.00 -35.90
C GLU A 601 -18.61 -18.76 -36.58
N LEU A 602 -17.76 -18.02 -35.85
CA LEU A 602 -17.02 -16.87 -36.38
C LEU A 602 -15.96 -17.30 -37.41
N VAL A 603 -15.22 -18.38 -37.14
CA VAL A 603 -14.24 -18.96 -38.09
C VAL A 603 -14.94 -19.43 -39.36
N GLU A 604 -16.07 -20.14 -39.24
CA GLU A 604 -16.85 -20.62 -40.37
C GLU A 604 -17.44 -19.45 -41.21
N LYS A 605 -17.88 -18.36 -40.58
CA LYS A 605 -18.29 -17.13 -41.29
C LYS A 605 -17.14 -16.44 -42.01
N THR A 606 -15.97 -16.36 -41.38
CA THR A 606 -14.77 -15.75 -41.98
C THR A 606 -14.34 -16.49 -43.25
N ARG A 607 -14.31 -17.82 -43.20
CA ARG A 607 -13.98 -18.68 -44.34
C ARG A 607 -14.94 -18.52 -45.53
N ARG A 608 -16.21 -18.22 -45.27
CA ARG A 608 -17.22 -17.95 -46.32
C ARG A 608 -17.03 -16.58 -46.97
N LEU A 609 -16.55 -15.57 -46.22
CA LEU A 609 -16.18 -14.28 -46.78
C LEU A 609 -14.99 -14.39 -47.73
N GLU A 610 -13.94 -15.13 -47.35
CA GLU A 610 -12.77 -15.39 -48.21
C GLU A 610 -13.16 -16.02 -49.56
N GLN A 611 -14.07 -17.01 -49.54
CA GLN A 611 -14.59 -17.65 -50.75
C GLN A 611 -15.40 -16.70 -51.64
N LEU A 612 -16.17 -15.78 -51.06
CA LEU A 612 -16.93 -14.77 -51.81
C LEU A 612 -16.02 -13.71 -52.43
N GLU A 613 -14.99 -13.26 -51.72
CA GLU A 613 -13.96 -12.37 -52.29
C GLU A 613 -13.21 -13.04 -53.45
N GLU A 614 -12.82 -14.30 -53.30
CA GLU A 614 -12.13 -15.04 -54.36
C GLU A 614 -13.02 -15.25 -55.59
N HIS A 615 -14.33 -15.43 -55.41
CA HIS A 615 -15.30 -15.43 -56.52
C HIS A 615 -15.42 -14.05 -57.17
N GLN A 616 -15.50 -12.97 -56.38
CA GLN A 616 -15.60 -11.61 -56.94
C GLN A 616 -14.39 -11.25 -57.80
N ARG A 617 -13.17 -11.56 -57.32
CA ARG A 617 -11.91 -11.29 -58.06
C ARG A 617 -11.89 -11.99 -59.43
N ARG A 618 -12.45 -13.20 -59.54
CA ARG A 618 -12.59 -13.94 -60.81
C ARG A 618 -13.58 -13.30 -61.78
N GLU A 619 -14.70 -12.75 -61.29
CA GLU A 619 -15.66 -12.02 -62.13
C GLU A 619 -15.12 -10.66 -62.60
N GLU A 620 -14.38 -9.96 -61.75
CA GLU A 620 -13.69 -8.72 -62.13
C GLU A 620 -12.61 -8.95 -63.20
N GLU A 621 -11.94 -10.11 -63.16
CA GLU A 621 -10.96 -10.53 -64.17
C GLU A 621 -11.62 -10.88 -65.51
N ARG A 622 -12.68 -11.71 -65.49
CA ARG A 622 -13.53 -11.97 -66.68
C ARG A 622 -14.05 -10.69 -67.32
N THR A 623 -14.44 -9.71 -66.50
CA THR A 623 -14.94 -8.41 -66.98
C THR A 623 -13.83 -7.59 -67.64
N ARG A 624 -12.60 -7.63 -67.11
CA ARG A 624 -11.42 -7.00 -67.73
C ARG A 624 -11.08 -7.61 -69.10
N ASP A 625 -11.10 -8.93 -69.21
CA ASP A 625 -10.81 -9.62 -70.48
C ASP A 625 -11.82 -9.27 -71.58
N ILE A 626 -13.12 -9.24 -71.24
CA ILE A 626 -14.19 -8.86 -72.18
C ILE A 626 -14.02 -7.40 -72.66
N LEU A 627 -13.63 -6.48 -71.77
CA LEU A 627 -13.35 -5.09 -72.14
C LEU A 627 -12.14 -4.99 -73.09
N ALA A 628 -11.05 -5.72 -72.83
CA ALA A 628 -9.88 -5.74 -73.70
C ALA A 628 -10.19 -6.30 -75.11
N GLN A 629 -11.02 -7.33 -75.21
CA GLN A 629 -11.51 -7.85 -76.50
C GLN A 629 -12.34 -6.80 -77.26
N LEU A 630 -13.24 -6.09 -76.56
CA LEU A 630 -14.07 -5.04 -77.17
C LEU A 630 -13.24 -3.86 -77.68
N GLU A 631 -12.16 -3.48 -76.99
CA GLU A 631 -11.25 -2.43 -77.47
C GLU A 631 -10.44 -2.85 -78.69
N SER A 632 -9.99 -4.11 -78.73
CA SER A 632 -9.32 -4.70 -79.91
C SER A 632 -10.23 -4.70 -81.14
N GLU A 633 -11.49 -5.13 -81.00
CA GLU A 633 -12.47 -5.11 -82.10
C GLU A 633 -12.75 -3.67 -82.58
N ARG A 634 -12.89 -2.70 -81.65
CA ARG A 634 -13.04 -1.27 -81.97
C ARG A 634 -11.80 -0.64 -82.64
N LEU A 635 -10.63 -1.22 -82.49
CA LEU A 635 -9.42 -0.81 -83.19
C LEU A 635 -9.38 -1.40 -84.61
N ALA A 636 -9.58 -2.72 -84.72
CA ALA A 636 -9.63 -3.43 -86.00
C ALA A 636 -10.70 -2.84 -86.94
N ARG A 637 -11.87 -2.49 -86.40
CA ARG A 637 -12.95 -1.84 -87.16
C ARG A 637 -12.56 -0.46 -87.71
N ARG A 638 -11.88 0.38 -86.91
CA ARG A 638 -11.39 1.69 -87.38
C ARG A 638 -10.39 1.56 -88.52
N ILE A 639 -9.47 0.59 -88.41
CA ILE A 639 -8.48 0.29 -89.47
C ILE A 639 -9.19 -0.15 -90.76
N ALA A 640 -10.24 -0.98 -90.66
CA ALA A 640 -11.04 -1.39 -91.81
C ALA A 640 -11.82 -0.21 -92.45
N GLU A 641 -12.42 0.66 -91.65
CA GLU A 641 -13.15 1.85 -92.11
C GLU A 641 -12.20 2.88 -92.77
N GLU A 642 -10.98 3.06 -92.26
CA GLU A 642 -9.95 3.91 -92.87
C GLU A 642 -9.46 3.35 -94.22
N ASN A 643 -9.16 2.06 -94.28
CA ASN A 643 -8.75 1.34 -95.50
C ASN A 643 -9.85 1.32 -96.58
N LEU A 644 -11.12 1.30 -96.20
CA LEU A 644 -12.21 1.47 -97.16
C LEU A 644 -12.18 2.89 -97.77
N SER A 645 -11.90 3.91 -96.96
CA SER A 645 -11.82 5.30 -97.43
C SER A 645 -10.63 5.56 -98.35
N THR A 646 -9.49 4.87 -98.18
CA THR A 646 -8.35 4.95 -99.12
C THR A 646 -8.68 4.25 -100.43
N THR A 647 -9.25 3.04 -100.36
CA THR A 647 -9.69 2.27 -101.54
C THR A 647 -10.71 3.04 -102.39
N ASP A 648 -11.71 3.70 -101.79
CA ASP A 648 -12.66 4.51 -102.56
C ASP A 648 -12.00 5.78 -103.14
N LYS A 649 -11.00 6.39 -102.49
CA LYS A 649 -10.22 7.51 -103.08
C LYS A 649 -9.46 7.04 -104.33
N GLU A 650 -8.74 5.91 -104.26
CA GLU A 650 -8.04 5.31 -105.41
C GLU A 650 -9.00 4.99 -106.56
N LYS A 651 -10.15 4.40 -106.24
CA LYS A 651 -11.23 4.11 -107.19
C LYS A 651 -11.80 5.38 -107.83
N THR A 652 -11.94 6.49 -107.11
CA THR A 652 -12.33 7.78 -107.74
C THR A 652 -11.23 8.33 -108.66
N MET A 653 -9.95 8.16 -108.28
CA MET A 653 -8.80 8.59 -109.09
C MET A 653 -8.73 7.81 -110.42
N LEU A 654 -8.84 6.47 -110.36
CA LEU A 654 -8.91 5.58 -111.52
C LEU A 654 -10.13 5.90 -112.41
N ASN A 655 -11.28 6.26 -111.83
CA ASN A 655 -12.45 6.69 -112.61
C ASN A 655 -12.21 8.01 -113.36
N VAL A 656 -11.41 8.93 -112.82
CA VAL A 656 -11.00 10.15 -113.53
C VAL A 656 -10.00 9.82 -114.64
N GLU A 657 -9.04 8.95 -114.37
CA GLU A 657 -8.01 8.53 -115.34
C GLU A 657 -8.61 7.77 -116.54
N VAL A 658 -9.54 6.83 -116.29
CA VAL A 658 -10.31 6.15 -117.34
C VAL A 658 -11.13 7.14 -118.17
N ARG A 659 -11.77 8.14 -117.55
CA ARG A 659 -12.48 9.19 -118.30
C ARG A 659 -11.55 10.02 -119.18
N GLN A 660 -10.34 10.35 -118.71
CA GLN A 660 -9.34 11.04 -119.53
C GLN A 660 -8.84 10.18 -120.69
N LEU A 661 -8.68 8.87 -120.50
CA LEU A 661 -8.31 7.92 -121.57
C LEU A 661 -9.41 7.80 -122.63
N VAL A 662 -10.68 7.66 -122.22
CA VAL A 662 -11.84 7.67 -123.14
C VAL A 662 -11.88 8.97 -123.95
N GLN A 663 -11.74 10.13 -123.29
CA GLN A 663 -11.77 11.44 -123.96
C GLN A 663 -10.60 11.66 -124.93
N ARG A 664 -9.45 10.99 -124.73
CA ARG A 664 -8.37 10.92 -125.75
C ARG A 664 -8.77 10.06 -126.94
N HIS A 665 -9.32 8.86 -126.70
CA HIS A 665 -9.77 7.97 -127.77
C HIS A 665 -10.88 8.57 -128.63
N GLU A 666 -11.84 9.28 -128.05
CA GLU A 666 -12.87 10.04 -128.80
C GLU A 666 -12.24 11.09 -129.71
N LYS A 667 -11.18 11.77 -129.26
CA LYS A 667 -10.47 12.80 -130.01
C LYS A 667 -9.65 12.23 -131.17
N ASP A 668 -9.02 11.06 -130.97
CA ASP A 668 -8.28 10.33 -132.00
C ASP A 668 -9.21 9.68 -133.04
N LEU A 669 -10.42 9.28 -132.64
CA LEU A 669 -11.47 8.85 -133.57
C LEU A 669 -11.95 10.03 -134.42
N ALA A 670 -12.29 11.16 -133.81
CA ALA A 670 -12.69 12.38 -134.54
C ALA A 670 -11.62 12.86 -135.54
N ALA A 671 -10.33 12.72 -135.20
CA ALA A 671 -9.22 13.02 -136.12
C ALA A 671 -9.15 12.07 -137.34
N LYS A 672 -9.52 10.80 -137.18
CA LYS A 672 -9.57 9.81 -138.27
C LYS A 672 -10.83 9.96 -139.13
N ASP A 673 -11.98 10.27 -138.52
CA ASP A 673 -13.21 10.56 -139.25
C ASP A 673 -13.10 11.85 -140.08
N ALA A 674 -12.40 12.87 -139.58
CA ALA A 674 -12.09 14.09 -140.33
C ALA A 674 -11.26 13.79 -141.60
N ALA A 675 -10.32 12.83 -141.54
CA ALA A 675 -9.56 12.42 -142.72
C ALA A 675 -10.41 11.66 -143.77
N LEU A 676 -11.44 10.92 -143.33
CA LEU A 676 -12.37 10.20 -144.21
C LEU A 676 -13.41 11.11 -144.88
N GLN A 677 -13.80 12.22 -144.24
CA GLN A 677 -14.76 13.17 -144.82
C GLN A 677 -14.21 13.97 -146.00
N VAL A 678 -12.88 14.15 -146.11
CA VAL A 678 -12.26 14.92 -147.21
C VAL A 678 -12.36 14.22 -148.57
N MET A 679 -12.41 12.88 -148.61
CA MET A 679 -12.42 12.11 -149.87
C MET A 679 -13.81 11.67 -150.37
N SER A 680 -14.90 12.06 -149.70
CA SER A 680 -16.24 11.46 -149.93
C SER A 680 -17.35 12.44 -150.37
N GLN A 681 -17.01 13.67 -150.76
CA GLN A 681 -17.91 14.59 -151.47
C GLN A 681 -17.56 14.58 -152.98
N ARG A 682 -18.33 14.00 -153.92
CA ARG A 682 -19.77 14.07 -154.26
C ARG A 682 -20.10 15.14 -155.33
N ASN A 683 -19.78 14.77 -156.58
CA ASN A 683 -20.62 14.82 -157.78
C ASN A 683 -21.59 16.00 -158.01
N ILE A 684 -21.40 16.65 -159.17
CA ILE A 684 -22.50 17.15 -160.00
C ILE A 684 -22.40 16.49 -161.39
N TYR A 685 -23.28 15.51 -161.66
CA TYR A 685 -23.54 14.96 -162.99
C TYR A 685 -25.02 15.22 -163.33
N LYS A 686 -25.37 16.28 -164.10
CA LYS A 686 -26.73 16.36 -164.71
C LYS A 686 -27.01 17.35 -165.86
N THR A 687 -26.03 17.94 -166.54
CA THR A 687 -26.30 18.91 -167.64
C THR A 687 -25.81 18.49 -169.02
N GLU A 688 -24.63 17.88 -169.13
CA GLU A 688 -24.06 17.43 -170.43
C GLU A 688 -24.23 15.92 -170.67
N MET A 689 -25.34 15.38 -170.16
CA MET A 689 -26.02 14.24 -170.80
C MET A 689 -26.85 14.70 -172.03
N ASN A 690 -26.85 16.01 -172.30
CA ASN A 690 -26.95 16.58 -173.64
C ASN A 690 -25.51 16.72 -174.15
N ALA A 691 -25.04 16.05 -175.20
CA ALA A 691 -25.69 15.12 -176.12
C ALA A 691 -25.61 13.65 -175.61
N LEU A 692 -26.33 12.64 -176.14
CA LEU A 692 -26.60 12.33 -177.55
C LEU A 692 -25.29 12.24 -178.39
N ASN A 693 -25.43 11.82 -179.65
CA ASN A 693 -24.54 12.09 -180.78
C ASN A 693 -23.05 12.43 -180.43
N GLU A 694 -22.09 11.52 -180.55
CA GLU A 694 -22.07 10.35 -181.45
C GLU A 694 -22.09 8.98 -180.75
N GLU A 695 -22.83 7.97 -181.24
CA GLU A 695 -22.90 7.56 -182.67
C GLU A 695 -21.53 7.10 -183.24
N LEU A 696 -20.59 6.82 -182.33
CA LEU A 696 -19.49 5.87 -182.50
C LEU A 696 -19.58 4.77 -181.41
N VAL A 697 -20.76 4.25 -181.10
CA VAL A 697 -21.43 3.20 -181.91
C VAL A 697 -20.44 2.13 -182.35
N GLU A 698 -20.54 0.98 -181.66
CA GLU A 698 -20.87 -0.33 -182.26
C GLU A 698 -19.90 -0.97 -183.26
N LYS A 699 -18.93 -0.24 -183.83
CA LYS A 699 -18.02 -0.75 -184.87
C LYS A 699 -16.79 -1.46 -184.33
N THR A 700 -16.14 -0.95 -183.29
CA THR A 700 -14.94 -1.60 -182.72
C THR A 700 -15.25 -2.95 -182.07
N ARG A 701 -16.54 -3.20 -181.75
CA ARG A 701 -17.12 -4.51 -181.38
C ARG A 701 -16.94 -5.62 -182.44
N ARG A 702 -16.39 -5.29 -183.63
CA ARG A 702 -15.97 -6.27 -184.66
C ARG A 702 -14.50 -6.69 -184.57
N LEU A 703 -13.64 -5.94 -183.87
CA LEU A 703 -12.18 -6.16 -183.91
C LEU A 703 -11.73 -7.29 -182.97
N GLU A 704 -12.43 -7.48 -181.85
CA GLU A 704 -12.26 -8.62 -180.93
C GLU A 704 -12.45 -9.99 -181.62
N GLN A 705 -13.12 -10.03 -182.78
CA GLN A 705 -13.34 -11.24 -183.57
C GLN A 705 -12.27 -11.50 -184.66
N LEU A 706 -11.33 -10.56 -184.87
CA LEU A 706 -10.31 -10.66 -185.93
C LEU A 706 -8.91 -11.00 -185.40
N GLU A 707 -8.55 -10.59 -184.16
CA GLU A 707 -7.22 -10.89 -183.62
C GLU A 707 -7.02 -12.39 -183.34
N GLU A 708 -8.10 -13.14 -183.08
CA GLU A 708 -8.07 -14.61 -182.98
C GLU A 708 -7.66 -15.28 -184.32
N HIS A 709 -7.85 -14.60 -185.46
CA HIS A 709 -7.40 -15.08 -186.76
C HIS A 709 -5.91 -14.77 -186.99
N GLN A 710 -5.38 -13.67 -186.44
CA GLN A 710 -4.02 -13.22 -186.76
C GLN A 710 -2.94 -13.90 -185.93
N ARG A 711 -3.18 -14.23 -184.65
CA ARG A 711 -2.10 -14.85 -183.83
C ARG A 711 -1.77 -16.30 -184.22
N ARG A 712 -2.61 -16.94 -185.04
CA ARG A 712 -2.32 -18.22 -185.73
C ARG A 712 -1.24 -18.09 -186.83
N GLU A 713 -0.81 -16.88 -187.19
CA GLU A 713 0.37 -16.63 -188.04
C GLU A 713 1.67 -16.39 -187.24
N GLU A 714 1.62 -15.98 -185.95
CA GLU A 714 2.84 -15.81 -185.13
C GLU A 714 3.58 -17.14 -184.92
N GLU A 715 2.83 -18.24 -184.87
CA GLU A 715 3.33 -19.61 -184.77
C GLU A 715 4.21 -19.99 -185.99
N ARG A 716 3.84 -19.51 -187.19
CA ARG A 716 4.60 -19.77 -188.44
C ARG A 716 5.91 -18.99 -188.56
N THR A 717 6.07 -17.87 -187.86
CA THR A 717 7.24 -16.99 -188.02
C THR A 717 8.33 -17.24 -186.99
N ARG A 718 8.01 -17.73 -185.79
CA ARG A 718 9.01 -17.89 -184.71
C ARG A 718 9.85 -19.15 -184.83
N ASP A 719 9.37 -20.17 -185.55
CA ASP A 719 10.18 -21.33 -185.98
C ASP A 719 11.39 -20.94 -186.85
N ILE A 720 11.38 -19.74 -187.46
CA ILE A 720 12.54 -19.21 -188.21
C ILE A 720 13.67 -18.78 -187.24
N LEU A 721 13.35 -18.35 -186.00
CA LEU A 721 14.35 -17.89 -185.04
C LEU A 721 15.06 -19.02 -184.26
N ALA A 722 14.69 -20.29 -184.51
CA ALA A 722 15.59 -21.41 -184.23
C ALA A 722 16.94 -21.29 -184.99
N GLN A 723 17.04 -20.43 -186.01
CA GLN A 723 18.27 -20.16 -186.76
C GLN A 723 19.17 -19.05 -186.18
N LEU A 724 18.79 -18.43 -185.04
CA LEU A 724 19.64 -17.43 -184.34
C LEU A 724 20.08 -17.91 -182.94
N GLU A 725 20.27 -19.22 -182.88
CA GLU A 725 20.96 -20.01 -181.88
C GLU A 725 22.43 -19.55 -181.66
N SER A 726 23.15 -20.22 -180.76
CA SER A 726 24.62 -20.27 -180.62
C SER A 726 25.41 -19.05 -180.10
N GLU A 727 25.01 -17.78 -180.30
CA GLU A 727 25.99 -16.68 -180.18
C GLU A 727 26.36 -16.20 -178.74
N ARG A 728 25.42 -16.11 -177.78
CA ARG A 728 25.62 -15.25 -176.57
C ARG A 728 25.93 -15.96 -175.25
N LEU A 729 26.92 -16.84 -175.37
CA LEU A 729 27.90 -17.23 -174.37
C LEU A 729 28.54 -16.01 -173.63
N ALA A 730 27.89 -15.42 -172.62
CA ALA A 730 28.52 -14.38 -171.77
C ALA A 730 27.87 -14.13 -170.39
N ARG A 731 28.62 -14.46 -169.32
CA ARG A 731 28.53 -13.96 -167.91
C ARG A 731 27.35 -14.54 -167.09
N ARG A 732 27.56 -15.45 -166.11
CA ARG A 732 28.29 -15.41 -164.80
C ARG A 732 27.43 -14.76 -163.68
N ILE A 733 27.02 -15.47 -162.61
CA ILE A 733 27.75 -16.05 -161.43
C ILE A 733 27.86 -15.04 -160.25
N ALA A 734 27.81 -15.53 -158.99
CA ALA A 734 27.95 -14.86 -157.66
C ALA A 734 26.67 -14.24 -157.02
N GLU A 735 26.42 -14.17 -155.68
CA GLU A 735 26.87 -14.81 -154.39
C GLU A 735 26.08 -14.10 -153.21
N GLU A 736 25.88 -14.49 -151.92
CA GLU A 736 26.11 -15.66 -151.01
C GLU A 736 25.13 -15.59 -149.76
N ASN A 737 25.49 -15.99 -148.53
CA ASN A 737 24.65 -16.19 -147.30
C ASN A 737 25.33 -15.63 -145.97
N LEU A 738 25.00 -15.85 -144.66
CA LEU A 738 24.10 -16.72 -143.82
C LEU A 738 23.94 -16.13 -142.35
N SER A 739 23.66 -16.95 -141.31
CA SER A 739 23.62 -16.70 -139.81
C SER A 739 22.30 -16.12 -139.21
N THR A 740 21.74 -16.40 -138.01
CA THR A 740 22.02 -17.21 -136.75
C THR A 740 22.94 -16.59 -135.67
N THR A 741 22.95 -16.91 -134.34
CA THR A 741 22.44 -18.05 -133.49
C THR A 741 22.42 -17.75 -131.94
N ASP A 742 21.68 -18.53 -131.11
CA ASP A 742 21.97 -18.95 -129.67
C ASP A 742 21.97 -17.96 -128.46
N LYS A 743 22.11 -18.30 -127.14
CA LYS A 743 21.68 -19.39 -126.15
C LYS A 743 22.21 -19.01 -124.72
N GLU A 744 21.61 -19.46 -123.59
CA GLU A 744 22.33 -19.97 -122.36
C GLU A 744 21.46 -20.32 -121.11
N LYS A 745 21.96 -21.29 -120.28
CA LYS A 745 21.61 -21.69 -118.88
C LYS A 745 20.12 -21.96 -118.51
N THR A 746 19.69 -23.08 -117.90
CA THR A 746 20.26 -24.38 -117.45
C THR A 746 21.42 -24.41 -116.43
N MET A 747 21.12 -24.64 -115.14
CA MET A 747 21.86 -25.49 -114.15
C MET A 747 21.21 -25.44 -112.75
N LEU A 748 21.53 -26.39 -111.85
CA LEU A 748 21.12 -26.49 -110.42
C LEU A 748 19.59 -26.63 -110.19
N ASN A 749 18.93 -27.74 -110.55
CA ASN A 749 18.96 -29.08 -109.92
C ASN A 749 18.62 -29.07 -108.40
N VAL A 750 17.48 -29.60 -107.93
CA VAL A 750 17.07 -31.03 -107.86
C VAL A 750 17.79 -31.84 -106.76
N GLU A 751 18.95 -31.42 -106.25
CA GLU A 751 19.88 -32.34 -105.57
C GLU A 751 19.81 -32.38 -104.02
N VAL A 752 19.09 -31.45 -103.37
CA VAL A 752 19.07 -31.34 -101.88
C VAL A 752 17.92 -32.12 -101.20
N ARG A 753 17.01 -32.74 -101.96
CA ARG A 753 15.85 -33.52 -101.43
C ARG A 753 16.21 -34.85 -100.71
N GLN A 754 17.48 -35.09 -100.35
CA GLN A 754 17.95 -36.39 -99.83
C GLN A 754 18.83 -36.37 -98.55
N LEU A 755 19.13 -35.21 -97.94
CA LEU A 755 20.23 -35.16 -96.94
C LEU A 755 19.90 -34.91 -95.46
N VAL A 756 18.76 -34.28 -95.11
CA VAL A 756 18.48 -33.85 -93.71
C VAL A 756 17.36 -34.67 -93.03
N GLN A 757 17.04 -35.84 -93.57
CA GLN A 757 16.37 -36.95 -92.85
C GLN A 757 17.33 -37.60 -91.80
N ARG A 758 18.05 -36.73 -91.07
CA ARG A 758 19.17 -37.02 -90.16
C ARG A 758 19.10 -36.20 -88.87
N HIS A 759 18.53 -34.99 -88.87
CA HIS A 759 18.48 -34.15 -87.66
C HIS A 759 17.33 -34.47 -86.69
N GLU A 760 16.27 -35.14 -87.14
CA GLU A 760 15.17 -35.61 -86.27
C GLU A 760 15.59 -36.70 -85.27
N LYS A 761 16.86 -37.15 -85.32
CA LYS A 761 17.37 -38.26 -84.50
C LYS A 761 18.25 -37.83 -83.30
N ASP A 762 18.72 -36.58 -83.27
CA ASP A 762 19.72 -36.12 -82.28
C ASP A 762 19.17 -35.19 -81.17
N LEU A 763 18.03 -34.52 -81.37
CA LEU A 763 17.46 -33.64 -80.32
C LEU A 763 16.84 -34.43 -79.16
N ALA A 764 16.37 -35.66 -79.40
CA ALA A 764 15.83 -36.55 -78.36
C ALA A 764 16.85 -36.92 -77.27
N ALA A 765 18.14 -36.60 -77.45
CA ALA A 765 19.22 -36.85 -76.50
C ALA A 765 19.58 -35.63 -75.61
N LYS A 766 18.92 -34.47 -75.75
CA LYS A 766 19.31 -33.24 -75.03
C LYS A 766 18.41 -32.84 -73.85
N ASP A 767 17.09 -32.98 -73.95
CA ASP A 767 16.21 -32.57 -72.83
C ASP A 767 16.28 -33.54 -71.63
N ALA A 768 16.76 -34.76 -71.83
CA ALA A 768 17.12 -35.69 -70.76
C ALA A 768 18.24 -35.14 -69.83
N ALA A 769 19.03 -34.15 -70.27
CA ALA A 769 20.02 -33.47 -69.43
C ALA A 769 19.44 -32.34 -68.58
N LEU A 770 18.27 -31.77 -68.94
CA LEU A 770 17.64 -30.67 -68.22
C LEU A 770 17.03 -31.12 -66.89
N GLN A 771 16.52 -32.36 -66.79
CA GLN A 771 16.06 -32.93 -65.52
C GLN A 771 17.19 -33.09 -64.47
N VAL A 772 18.45 -33.21 -64.90
CA VAL A 772 19.60 -33.33 -63.99
C VAL A 772 20.06 -31.96 -63.48
N MET A 773 19.79 -30.86 -64.19
CA MET A 773 20.13 -29.52 -63.71
C MET A 773 19.21 -29.04 -62.59
N SER A 774 17.91 -29.39 -62.60
CA SER A 774 16.98 -29.01 -61.53
C SER A 774 17.39 -29.57 -60.16
N GLN A 775 17.93 -30.80 -60.11
CA GLN A 775 18.47 -31.38 -58.87
C GLN A 775 19.76 -30.69 -58.38
N ARG A 776 20.43 -29.90 -59.23
CA ARG A 776 21.60 -29.08 -58.86
C ARG A 776 21.20 -27.71 -58.30
N GLU A 777 19.95 -27.29 -58.52
CA GLU A 777 19.40 -26.01 -58.09
C GLU A 777 19.10 -26.01 -56.58
N GLU A 778 18.58 -27.11 -56.04
CA GLU A 778 18.38 -27.31 -54.58
C GLU A 778 19.70 -27.32 -53.78
N GLU A 779 20.81 -27.78 -54.39
CA GLU A 779 22.14 -27.72 -53.76
C GLU A 779 22.71 -26.28 -53.76
N LEU A 780 22.41 -25.49 -54.79
CA LEU A 780 22.84 -24.09 -54.90
C LEU A 780 22.05 -23.16 -53.97
N GLN A 781 20.76 -23.40 -53.73
CA GLN A 781 19.98 -22.61 -52.77
C GLN A 781 20.52 -22.69 -51.33
N LYS A 782 21.10 -23.82 -50.92
CA LYS A 782 21.80 -23.95 -49.62
C LYS A 782 23.10 -23.15 -49.56
N SER A 783 23.75 -22.90 -50.70
CA SER A 783 24.96 -22.07 -50.79
C SER A 783 24.61 -20.57 -50.79
N LEU A 784 23.46 -20.20 -51.37
CA LEU A 784 22.96 -18.82 -51.38
C LEU A 784 22.70 -18.27 -49.97
N GLN A 785 22.26 -19.12 -49.04
CA GLN A 785 22.01 -18.76 -47.64
C GLN A 785 23.30 -18.43 -46.86
N ALA A 786 24.47 -18.89 -47.32
CA ALA A 786 25.76 -18.48 -46.76
C ALA A 786 26.25 -17.14 -47.35
N ALA A 787 26.01 -16.89 -48.64
CA ALA A 787 26.40 -15.66 -49.33
C ALA A 787 25.64 -14.40 -48.84
N GLN A 788 24.47 -14.57 -48.22
CA GLN A 788 23.71 -13.50 -47.56
C GLN A 788 24.47 -12.84 -46.38
N THR A 789 25.57 -13.43 -45.90
CA THR A 789 26.33 -12.92 -44.74
C THR A 789 27.37 -11.84 -45.10
N GLU A 790 27.81 -11.73 -46.36
CA GLU A 790 28.80 -10.71 -46.79
C GLU A 790 28.20 -9.63 -47.71
N LEU A 791 27.00 -9.84 -48.29
CA LEU A 791 26.33 -8.85 -49.15
C LEU A 791 25.71 -7.65 -48.38
N HIS A 792 26.18 -7.38 -47.17
CA HIS A 792 25.84 -6.19 -46.39
C HIS A 792 26.88 -5.04 -46.57
N ALA A 793 27.95 -5.28 -47.36
CA ALA A 793 29.15 -4.43 -47.37
C ALA A 793 29.31 -3.44 -48.55
N LEU A 794 28.68 -3.66 -49.72
CA LEU A 794 28.92 -2.85 -50.92
C LEU A 794 27.64 -2.43 -51.65
N SER A 795 27.10 -1.29 -51.22
CA SER A 795 25.98 -0.58 -51.85
C SER A 795 26.47 0.72 -52.51
N GLU A 796 26.79 0.68 -53.80
CA GLU A 796 26.95 1.81 -54.76
C GLU A 796 27.27 1.13 -56.13
N ARG A 797 26.52 1.27 -57.24
CA ARG A 797 26.24 2.45 -58.10
C ARG A 797 27.53 3.09 -58.66
N ASP A 798 27.62 3.55 -59.91
CA ASP A 798 26.57 4.07 -60.82
C ASP A 798 27.01 4.23 -62.31
N LEU A 799 26.07 4.63 -63.19
CA LEU A 799 26.24 5.23 -64.56
C LEU A 799 27.04 4.47 -65.68
N LEU A 800 27.19 4.99 -66.92
CA LEU A 800 26.24 5.30 -68.04
C LEU A 800 27.02 5.87 -69.27
N PHE A 801 26.38 6.09 -70.42
CA PHE A 801 26.99 6.47 -71.72
C PHE A 801 27.39 7.97 -71.88
N SER A 802 28.41 8.26 -72.71
CA SER A 802 28.33 9.26 -73.81
C SER A 802 29.52 9.16 -74.80
N PRO A 803 29.34 9.39 -76.13
CA PRO A 803 30.45 9.39 -77.10
C PRO A 803 30.49 10.64 -78.01
N GLU A 804 31.03 11.79 -77.55
CA GLU A 804 31.01 13.02 -78.38
C GLU A 804 32.22 13.98 -78.24
N GLN A 805 33.42 13.46 -77.94
CA GLN A 805 34.66 14.26 -77.95
C GLN A 805 35.36 14.27 -79.33
N CYS A 806 34.69 14.84 -80.35
CA CYS A 806 35.31 15.01 -81.68
C CYS A 806 35.19 16.44 -82.27
N ILE A 807 34.33 17.31 -81.73
CA ILE A 807 34.18 18.70 -82.21
C ILE A 807 34.65 19.70 -81.15
N ARG A 808 35.97 19.71 -80.92
CA ARG A 808 36.70 20.93 -80.49
C ARG A 808 37.97 21.17 -81.30
N GLU A 809 37.83 20.91 -82.59
CA GLU A 809 38.29 21.83 -83.64
C GLU A 809 37.74 23.27 -83.39
N LEU A 810 38.06 24.24 -84.26
CA LEU A 810 37.52 25.60 -84.20
C LEU A 810 37.91 26.43 -82.96
N LYS A 811 39.19 26.35 -82.55
CA LYS A 811 39.92 27.58 -82.20
C LYS A 811 41.44 27.50 -82.36
N ASN A 812 41.85 27.82 -83.58
CA ASN A 812 43.00 28.67 -83.92
C ASN A 812 44.41 28.09 -83.64
N GLN A 813 45.35 28.03 -84.60
CA GLN A 813 45.43 28.77 -85.87
C GLN A 813 45.22 30.29 -85.68
N LEU A 814 45.92 30.90 -84.71
CA LEU A 814 46.16 32.35 -84.67
C LEU A 814 47.42 32.74 -83.85
N GLU A 815 48.48 31.94 -83.93
CA GLU A 815 49.79 32.57 -84.13
C GLU A 815 49.83 33.11 -85.58
N HIS A 816 50.62 34.14 -85.83
CA HIS A 816 50.70 34.85 -87.12
C HIS A 816 49.33 35.32 -87.70
N GLU A 817 48.82 36.43 -87.16
CA GLU A 817 48.63 37.70 -87.92
C GLU A 817 47.82 38.74 -87.11
N LYS A 818 48.43 39.24 -86.04
CA LYS A 818 48.34 40.69 -85.80
C LYS A 818 49.24 41.36 -86.83
N VAL A 819 48.81 42.54 -87.32
CA VAL A 819 49.55 43.49 -88.19
C VAL A 819 49.39 43.27 -89.71
N MET A 820 48.47 44.09 -90.25
CA MET A 820 48.46 44.75 -91.56
C MET A 820 47.91 44.10 -92.84
N LYS A 821 46.81 44.75 -93.27
CA LYS A 821 46.52 45.22 -94.64
C LYS A 821 45.92 44.20 -95.60
N ILE A 822 44.72 44.45 -96.13
CA ILE A 822 44.39 45.52 -97.09
C ILE A 822 45.30 45.44 -98.32
N THR A 823 44.91 44.59 -99.28
CA THR A 823 44.70 45.01 -100.68
C THR A 823 43.93 43.94 -101.44
N VAL A 824 42.92 44.37 -102.22
CA VAL A 824 42.62 43.95 -103.61
C VAL A 824 42.35 42.46 -103.91
N SER A 825 41.33 42.06 -104.66
CA SER A 825 40.07 42.70 -105.11
C SER A 825 39.23 41.63 -105.84
N PHE A 826 37.91 41.60 -105.64
CA PHE A 826 36.90 41.38 -106.69
C PHE A 826 35.56 41.85 -106.11
N LEU A 827 35.24 43.15 -106.22
CA LEU A 827 34.52 43.80 -107.33
C LEU A 827 32.99 43.80 -107.13
N PHE A 828 32.48 44.90 -106.57
CA PHE A 828 31.28 45.69 -106.96
C PHE A 828 31.15 46.79 -105.87
N LEU A 829 31.62 48.02 -106.10
CA LEU A 829 30.86 49.13 -106.72
C LEU A 829 29.61 49.52 -105.89
N THR A 830 29.36 50.72 -105.34
CA THR A 830 30.04 52.03 -105.09
C THR A 830 28.91 53.08 -104.95
N ASN A 831 29.00 54.01 -103.98
CA ASN A 831 28.16 55.22 -103.82
C ASN A 831 26.66 54.96 -103.48
N TYR A 832 25.93 55.74 -102.67
CA TYR A 832 26.09 57.07 -102.05
C TYR A 832 25.82 56.95 -100.53
N SER A 833 26.46 57.65 -99.60
CA SER A 833 26.51 59.11 -99.31
C SER A 833 25.20 59.72 -98.79
N CYS A 834 25.27 60.25 -97.56
CA CYS A 834 24.20 60.87 -96.75
C CYS A 834 23.06 59.91 -96.32
N MET A 835 22.54 60.00 -95.09
CA MET A 835 22.73 61.02 -94.04
C MET A 835 22.88 60.37 -92.66
#